data_AF-A0AA88YE76-F1
#
_entry.id   AF-A0AA88YE76-F1
#
_cell.length_a   1.000
_cell.length_b   1.000
_cell.length_c   1.000
_cell.angle_alpha   90.00
_cell.angle_beta   90.00
_cell.angle_gamma   90.00
#
_symmetry.space_group_name_H-M   'P 1'
#
loop_
_entity.id
_entity.type
_entity.pdbx_description
1 polymer ?
#
loop_
_entity_poly.entity_id
_entity_poly.type
_entity_poly.pdbx_seq_one_letter_code
_entity_poly.pdbx_strand_id
1 'polypeptide(L)'
;MKWIKSGVVLTGIFIICHVVTSVAQFNIDYVKNNLKIRFTTLSNFVTRGQSQHELELTNVGNQDIPVFGWACYFCHDQLLFPEAYNGPASRYQLGSVSKDGLNFEFLKGCMYRISPSLRFHILRKTSRKILLPSEQFSVSKYDSFPNFYCTAYDLLGKEGTKQVVIDNTRTLDYVKDFNSSYNWFRFPHDFRSVPLQPQDRFFNKANHKAYSNEECLYKVIPTPDKISINESATLNLKGAKLTVYISAPPSVPPAKLNGIAKSISTDITVQRIQPGQRVASGVHLIVTGQPPSNSDIPSPDEAYSIDVKGNLISVEASAPAGLMYGVQTLKSFMAWESRVPLGGVKDFPRFPFRGIFLDIASNFPGYDYLKKFLKVMAQYKLNKLVLPIYNNQGFRLQLNDAPTYQYKNLHEVGSRRCHDLDETKCMFSSIGSDPNSNILNGYLTKAQMIELLEDADLLNIEIIPSLNIGESARAAIVPLKRGSQMSGTQSVSPLYDPDDIDFVDPFYPQKDSAMNPCRKETKDFYIHVLRQLKDIYGTAALPLKTIMIGSKVNFNQVLNSKYCYPPNLNIAQRLSAREQLRALINQFKLNFTTDLVNTAKANGISNVMAIDDFLTAERDIGGNTPFTVYDTLDPNTRVPRFPGVTLSAVHSTYSIAGDLPLWKRGDSFAELGYKVILSPPILDFNYAIEPDPDLPGDYDAVFRNISLSKLFRFTPDSRCCNIPNTLQHDCVRQDDCPTLGPAQNFIGTLGKVDSRKLRTLKEWNNIIFPRLVIFAERSWHKSGWESSYKPHVVTVNNVTRTETMQYSEPQWAQINAEERDIMGCISRKEKLSIIQTTGMHVNPISSYVEPPGARVIPGHPNNKVEVSNPEDGFKVQYKIGAAGSGWQDVVGDIAVPKGISDVWLRTITQIPFFWTEPTPRARLRVISSNAMRRQIGAQIIRAESSMNPGNIYNVSTYLPPVPLQSFDPADDRRPDLAAIAAAHPPTVIRRVPAPVVRPPFLPFRGMGLQPGVPGVPRLPGQTSAVGQQTGQQALPGQQTGQNAATGLTGQQVGQQPAAAAGQATQQGLPGRAGVVPGAMPGTMPGAMPGMVPGGWPSWQGFNPMMARGASQGAGLAGQAAARPVTAG
;
A
#
# COMPACT_ATOMS: atom_id res chain seq x y z
N MET A 1 50.17 -10.97 -60.47
CA MET A 1 50.57 -10.83 -59.04
C MET A 1 49.76 -9.82 -58.22
N LYS A 2 49.60 -8.53 -58.60
CA LYS A 2 48.94 -7.52 -57.71
C LYS A 2 47.56 -7.96 -57.16
N TRP A 3 46.67 -8.50 -57.99
CA TRP A 3 45.33 -8.96 -57.58
C TRP A 3 45.31 -10.04 -56.48
N ILE A 4 46.29 -10.95 -56.44
CA ILE A 4 46.36 -12.03 -55.44
C ILE A 4 46.62 -11.45 -54.04
N LYS A 5 47.42 -10.38 -53.93
CA LYS A 5 47.64 -9.71 -52.65
C LYS A 5 46.37 -9.03 -52.13
N SER A 6 45.59 -8.37 -52.98
CA SER A 6 44.30 -7.78 -52.59
C SER A 6 43.30 -8.85 -52.14
N GLY A 7 43.23 -9.99 -52.86
CA GLY A 7 42.37 -11.11 -52.47
C GLY A 7 42.74 -11.68 -51.10
N VAL A 8 44.01 -12.02 -50.88
CA VAL A 8 44.48 -12.55 -49.59
C VAL A 8 44.31 -11.56 -48.43
N VAL A 9 44.45 -10.25 -48.68
CA VAL A 9 44.17 -9.22 -47.66
C VAL A 9 42.67 -9.11 -47.36
N LEU A 10 41.79 -9.13 -48.38
CA LEU A 10 40.34 -9.11 -48.17
C LEU A 10 39.83 -10.39 -47.47
N THR A 11 40.27 -11.57 -47.90
CA THR A 11 39.94 -12.83 -47.22
C THR A 11 40.55 -12.87 -45.82
N GLY A 12 41.76 -12.35 -45.63
CA GLY A 12 42.38 -12.18 -44.31
C GLY A 12 41.59 -11.26 -43.39
N ILE A 13 41.09 -10.12 -43.89
CA ILE A 13 40.22 -9.20 -43.14
C ILE A 13 38.86 -9.85 -42.85
N PHE A 14 38.26 -10.59 -43.80
CA PHE A 14 37.00 -11.29 -43.56
C PHE A 14 37.14 -12.44 -42.54
N ILE A 15 38.25 -13.19 -42.59
CA ILE A 15 38.57 -14.22 -41.60
C ILE A 15 38.89 -13.58 -40.26
N ILE A 16 39.64 -12.47 -40.20
CA ILE A 16 39.88 -11.74 -38.95
C ILE A 16 38.56 -11.19 -38.40
N CYS A 17 37.66 -10.65 -39.23
CA CYS A 17 36.33 -10.23 -38.78
C CYS A 17 35.47 -11.40 -38.28
N HIS A 18 35.47 -12.56 -38.96
CA HIS A 18 34.74 -13.76 -38.50
C HIS A 18 35.35 -14.38 -37.24
N VAL A 19 36.68 -14.39 -37.13
CA VAL A 19 37.37 -14.84 -35.92
C VAL A 19 37.11 -13.86 -34.79
N VAL A 20 37.21 -12.55 -35.01
CA VAL A 20 36.90 -11.51 -34.01
C VAL A 20 35.44 -11.56 -33.58
N THR A 21 34.46 -11.77 -34.48
CA THR A 21 33.07 -11.97 -34.04
C THR A 21 32.87 -13.29 -33.31
N SER A 22 33.54 -14.38 -33.71
CA SER A 22 33.48 -15.67 -32.98
C SER A 22 34.17 -15.63 -31.61
N VAL A 23 35.21 -14.81 -31.44
CA VAL A 23 35.93 -14.59 -30.18
C VAL A 23 35.21 -13.56 -29.30
N ALA A 24 34.53 -12.58 -29.90
CA ALA A 24 33.55 -11.73 -29.23
C ALA A 24 32.32 -12.53 -28.77
N GLN A 25 31.98 -13.63 -29.46
CA GLN A 25 31.06 -14.66 -29.00
C GLN A 25 31.67 -15.53 -27.88
N PHE A 26 32.50 -14.94 -27.00
CA PHE A 26 32.96 -15.58 -25.78
C PHE A 26 31.75 -16.16 -25.05
N ASN A 27 31.90 -17.38 -24.53
CA ASN A 27 30.75 -18.12 -24.05
C ASN A 27 30.16 -17.51 -22.78
N ILE A 28 29.11 -16.71 -22.92
CA ILE A 28 28.37 -16.10 -21.81
C ILE A 28 27.73 -17.17 -20.89
N ASP A 29 27.51 -18.40 -21.39
CA ASP A 29 27.10 -19.54 -20.54
C ASP A 29 28.23 -19.98 -19.60
N TYR A 30 29.50 -19.73 -19.92
CA TYR A 30 30.60 -19.93 -18.99
C TYR A 30 30.46 -18.96 -17.79
N VAL A 31 30.17 -17.68 -18.05
CA VAL A 31 29.90 -16.68 -17.00
C VAL A 31 28.66 -17.09 -16.20
N LYS A 32 27.53 -17.39 -16.85
CA LYS A 32 26.29 -17.90 -16.22
C LYS A 32 26.55 -19.05 -15.22
N ASN A 33 27.29 -20.05 -15.68
CA ASN A 33 27.46 -21.31 -14.95
C ASN A 33 28.56 -21.20 -13.87
N ASN A 34 29.63 -20.43 -14.12
CA ASN A 34 30.84 -20.42 -13.28
C ASN A 34 31.05 -19.14 -12.46
N LEU A 35 30.43 -18.01 -12.82
CA LEU A 35 30.34 -16.87 -11.91
C LEU A 35 29.29 -17.18 -10.83
N LYS A 36 29.60 -16.80 -9.59
CA LYS A 36 28.68 -16.81 -8.46
C LYS A 36 28.72 -15.44 -7.79
N ILE A 37 27.54 -14.88 -7.57
CA ILE A 37 27.36 -13.60 -6.89
C ILE A 37 27.11 -13.86 -5.40
N ARG A 38 27.67 -13.04 -4.53
CA ARG A 38 27.21 -12.88 -3.15
C ARG A 38 27.13 -11.39 -2.82
N PHE A 39 25.98 -10.93 -2.32
CA PHE A 39 25.75 -9.56 -1.88
C PHE A 39 25.63 -9.55 -0.35
N THR A 40 26.31 -8.62 0.32
CA THR A 40 26.32 -8.52 1.80
C THR A 40 26.16 -7.08 2.24
N THR A 41 25.10 -6.75 2.97
CA THR A 41 25.06 -5.51 3.76
C THR A 41 26.00 -5.66 4.96
N LEU A 42 27.07 -4.86 4.98
CA LEU A 42 28.10 -4.88 6.04
C LEU A 42 27.71 -4.01 7.23
N SER A 43 27.19 -2.81 6.98
CA SER A 43 26.81 -1.84 8.02
C SER A 43 25.87 -0.76 7.48
N ASN A 44 24.83 -0.43 8.23
CA ASN A 44 23.93 0.71 8.02
C ASN A 44 24.40 1.99 8.76
N PHE A 45 25.64 2.01 9.26
CA PHE A 45 26.16 3.07 10.15
C PHE A 45 27.45 3.74 9.67
N VAL A 46 27.87 3.54 8.41
CA VAL A 46 29.17 4.07 7.94
C VAL A 46 29.20 5.60 7.91
N THR A 47 28.09 6.19 7.49
CA THR A 47 27.85 7.64 7.50
C THR A 47 26.39 7.86 7.87
N ARG A 48 26.02 9.04 8.42
CA ARG A 48 24.66 9.25 8.93
C ARG A 48 23.63 9.23 7.79
N GLY A 49 22.89 8.13 7.67
CA GLY A 49 21.92 7.91 6.58
C GLY A 49 22.53 7.33 5.30
N GLN A 50 23.63 6.59 5.40
CA GLN A 50 24.22 5.80 4.31
C GLN A 50 24.60 4.40 4.81
N SER A 51 24.48 3.40 3.92
CA SER A 51 24.89 2.02 4.20
C SER A 51 26.02 1.55 3.29
N GLN A 52 26.67 0.47 3.69
CA GLN A 52 27.82 -0.10 3.00
C GLN A 52 27.57 -1.57 2.73
N HIS A 53 27.60 -1.94 1.46
CA HIS A 53 27.53 -3.33 1.00
C HIS A 53 28.87 -3.80 0.44
N GLU A 54 29.00 -5.12 0.35
CA GLU A 54 30.04 -5.84 -0.38
C GLU A 54 29.38 -6.68 -1.47
N LEU A 55 29.79 -6.47 -2.73
CA LEU A 55 29.49 -7.35 -3.85
C LEU A 55 30.71 -8.26 -4.08
N GLU A 56 30.52 -9.55 -3.87
CA GLU A 56 31.54 -10.58 -4.06
C GLU A 56 31.24 -11.39 -5.33
N LEU A 57 32.22 -11.39 -6.23
CA LEU A 57 32.22 -12.10 -7.50
C LEU A 57 33.18 -13.28 -7.40
N THR A 58 32.65 -14.51 -7.42
CA THR A 58 33.43 -15.74 -7.28
C THR A 58 33.41 -16.56 -8.57
N ASN A 59 34.59 -16.88 -9.11
CA ASN A 59 34.72 -17.75 -10.28
C ASN A 59 34.95 -19.20 -9.82
N VAL A 60 33.90 -20.04 -9.80
CA VAL A 60 34.01 -21.45 -9.41
C VAL A 60 34.52 -22.35 -10.54
N GLY A 61 34.79 -21.82 -11.73
CA GLY A 61 35.19 -22.58 -12.92
C GLY A 61 36.70 -22.83 -13.05
N ASN A 62 37.10 -23.42 -14.18
CA ASN A 62 38.47 -23.88 -14.46
C ASN A 62 39.26 -22.93 -15.41
N GLN A 63 38.60 -21.90 -15.93
CA GLN A 63 39.13 -20.80 -16.75
C GLN A 63 38.83 -19.45 -16.06
N ASP A 64 39.55 -18.41 -16.43
CA ASP A 64 39.38 -17.06 -15.85
C ASP A 64 38.10 -16.39 -16.40
N ILE A 65 37.55 -15.41 -15.67
CA ILE A 65 36.47 -14.55 -16.21
C ILE A 65 37.10 -13.51 -17.14
N PRO A 66 36.58 -13.29 -18.36
CA PRO A 66 37.11 -12.30 -19.29
C PRO A 66 37.15 -10.89 -18.74
N VAL A 67 38.13 -10.12 -19.20
CA VAL A 67 38.38 -8.73 -18.81
C VAL A 67 37.66 -7.71 -19.71
N PHE A 68 36.93 -8.19 -20.71
CA PHE A 68 36.09 -7.44 -21.65
C PHE A 68 34.97 -8.34 -22.18
N GLY A 69 34.07 -7.79 -23.00
CA GLY A 69 33.16 -8.58 -23.84
C GLY A 69 31.87 -9.06 -23.17
N TRP A 70 31.54 -8.54 -21.99
CA TRP A 70 30.28 -8.79 -21.30
C TRP A 70 29.88 -7.60 -20.43
N ALA A 71 28.58 -7.48 -20.18
CA ALA A 71 28.04 -6.65 -19.11
C ALA A 71 26.95 -7.43 -18.37
N CYS A 72 26.78 -7.15 -17.07
CA CYS A 72 25.72 -7.73 -16.26
C CYS A 72 24.86 -6.63 -15.62
N TYR A 73 23.62 -6.97 -15.29
CA TYR A 73 22.56 -6.08 -14.87
C TYR A 73 21.93 -6.59 -13.58
N PHE A 74 21.66 -5.68 -12.65
CA PHE A 74 20.98 -5.98 -11.39
C PHE A 74 20.15 -4.81 -10.89
N CYS A 75 19.29 -5.08 -9.91
CA CYS A 75 18.32 -4.15 -9.34
C CYS A 75 18.51 -4.07 -7.82
N HIS A 76 18.55 -2.85 -7.27
CA HIS A 76 18.66 -2.58 -5.83
C HIS A 76 17.70 -1.44 -5.44
N ASP A 77 17.06 -1.56 -4.28
CA ASP A 77 16.00 -0.64 -3.83
C ASP A 77 16.54 0.72 -3.35
N GLN A 78 17.78 0.75 -2.86
CA GLN A 78 18.51 1.98 -2.48
C GLN A 78 19.50 2.39 -3.57
N LEU A 79 19.64 3.69 -3.83
CA LEU A 79 20.65 4.21 -4.76
C LEU A 79 22.08 3.90 -4.27
N LEU A 80 22.80 3.09 -5.05
CA LEU A 80 24.23 2.80 -4.91
C LEU A 80 25.08 3.94 -5.49
N PHE A 81 26.22 4.22 -4.87
CA PHE A 81 27.13 5.33 -5.17
C PHE A 81 26.44 6.72 -5.20
N PRO A 82 25.63 7.09 -4.18
CA PRO A 82 24.82 8.29 -4.21
C PRO A 82 25.64 9.58 -4.43
N GLU A 83 26.86 9.66 -3.90
CA GLU A 83 27.75 10.82 -4.05
C GLU A 83 28.27 11.03 -5.48
N ALA A 84 28.34 9.97 -6.28
CA ALA A 84 28.80 10.05 -7.67
C ALA A 84 27.67 10.42 -8.64
N TYR A 85 26.41 10.23 -8.23
CA TYR A 85 25.24 10.42 -9.07
C TYR A 85 24.40 11.65 -8.66
N ASN A 86 24.27 11.95 -7.35
CA ASN A 86 23.52 13.10 -6.86
C ASN A 86 24.37 14.37 -6.91
N GLY A 87 24.32 15.10 -8.04
CA GLY A 87 24.97 16.40 -8.20
C GLY A 87 24.23 17.56 -7.49
N PRO A 88 24.89 18.72 -7.34
CA PRO A 88 24.31 19.89 -6.70
C PRO A 88 23.07 20.42 -7.45
N ALA A 89 22.17 21.07 -6.70
CA ALA A 89 20.86 21.55 -7.18
C ALA A 89 20.01 20.44 -7.85
N SER A 90 19.99 19.25 -7.22
CA SER A 90 19.23 18.06 -7.64
C SER A 90 19.57 17.52 -9.03
N ARG A 91 20.71 17.91 -9.63
CA ARG A 91 21.10 17.44 -10.97
C ARG A 91 21.79 16.09 -10.91
N TYR A 92 21.10 15.05 -11.38
CA TYR A 92 21.66 13.72 -11.49
C TYR A 92 22.75 13.66 -12.57
N GLN A 93 23.94 13.17 -12.23
CA GLN A 93 25.04 12.97 -13.18
C GLN A 93 25.00 11.55 -13.74
N LEU A 94 24.43 11.39 -14.94
CA LEU A 94 24.53 10.13 -15.68
C LEU A 94 25.99 9.91 -16.11
N GLY A 95 26.57 8.79 -15.71
CA GLY A 95 27.97 8.48 -15.95
C GLY A 95 28.35 7.10 -15.39
N SER A 96 29.63 6.74 -15.49
CA SER A 96 30.13 5.49 -14.96
C SER A 96 31.10 5.68 -13.79
N VAL A 97 30.81 5.01 -12.68
CA VAL A 97 31.68 4.93 -11.50
C VAL A 97 32.63 3.76 -11.67
N SER A 98 33.90 4.04 -11.92
CA SER A 98 34.93 3.00 -11.99
C SER A 98 35.43 2.66 -10.58
N LYS A 99 35.11 1.46 -10.10
CA LYS A 99 35.41 0.99 -8.74
C LYS A 99 36.00 -0.42 -8.79
N ASP A 100 37.20 -0.57 -8.24
CA ASP A 100 37.94 -1.83 -8.09
C ASP A 100 38.01 -2.65 -9.40
N GLY A 101 38.20 -1.96 -10.53
CA GLY A 101 38.32 -2.52 -11.88
C GLY A 101 37.01 -2.75 -12.63
N LEU A 102 35.85 -2.64 -11.97
CA LEU A 102 34.54 -2.63 -12.62
C LEU A 102 34.07 -1.20 -12.89
N ASN A 103 33.26 -1.04 -13.93
CA ASN A 103 32.53 0.18 -14.26
C ASN A 103 31.06 -0.05 -13.91
N PHE A 104 30.55 0.71 -12.95
CA PHE A 104 29.14 0.72 -12.54
C PHE A 104 28.43 1.89 -13.20
N GLU A 105 27.19 1.70 -13.64
CA GLU A 105 26.40 2.71 -14.35
C GLU A 105 24.94 2.58 -13.94
N PHE A 106 24.35 3.65 -13.44
CA PHE A 106 22.91 3.68 -13.16
C PHE A 106 22.12 3.96 -14.44
N LEU A 107 21.04 3.20 -14.67
CA LEU A 107 20.25 3.25 -15.91
C LEU A 107 18.91 3.97 -15.72
N LYS A 108 18.03 3.38 -14.90
CA LYS A 108 16.66 3.83 -14.58
C LYS A 108 15.98 2.87 -13.60
N GLY A 109 14.99 3.36 -12.84
CA GLY A 109 14.36 2.61 -11.76
C GLY A 109 15.38 2.18 -10.72
N CYS A 110 15.46 0.89 -10.44
CA CYS A 110 16.46 0.29 -9.54
C CYS A 110 17.75 -0.18 -10.27
N MET A 111 17.85 0.01 -11.59
CA MET A 111 18.74 -0.81 -12.43
C MET A 111 20.14 -0.24 -12.60
N TYR A 112 21.12 -1.11 -12.41
CA TYR A 112 22.54 -0.87 -12.64
C TYR A 112 23.08 -1.80 -13.73
N ARG A 113 23.95 -1.27 -14.60
CA ARG A 113 24.87 -2.04 -15.45
C ARG A 113 26.24 -2.11 -14.78
N ILE A 114 26.86 -3.28 -14.81
CA ILE A 114 28.28 -3.50 -14.49
C ILE A 114 29.01 -4.05 -15.71
N SER A 115 30.18 -3.50 -15.99
CA SER A 115 31.07 -3.98 -17.05
C SER A 115 32.53 -4.01 -16.55
N PRO A 116 33.39 -4.91 -17.06
CA PRO A 116 34.80 -4.93 -16.71
C PRO A 116 35.57 -3.81 -17.43
N SER A 117 36.50 -3.18 -16.72
CA SER A 117 37.57 -2.38 -17.34
C SER A 117 38.82 -3.24 -17.59
N LEU A 118 39.81 -2.70 -18.30
CA LEU A 118 41.12 -3.34 -18.48
C LEU A 118 41.90 -3.63 -17.17
N ARG A 119 41.42 -3.16 -16.00
CA ARG A 119 41.96 -3.49 -14.66
C ARG A 119 41.14 -4.56 -13.92
N PHE A 120 40.14 -5.14 -14.57
CA PHE A 120 39.35 -6.25 -14.04
C PHE A 120 40.04 -7.59 -14.32
N HIS A 121 40.19 -8.39 -13.28
CA HIS A 121 40.61 -9.79 -13.38
C HIS A 121 39.91 -10.59 -12.28
N ILE A 122 39.36 -11.76 -12.62
CA ILE A 122 38.99 -12.81 -11.65
C ILE A 122 39.48 -14.14 -12.22
N LEU A 123 40.56 -14.65 -11.64
CA LEU A 123 41.16 -15.90 -12.06
C LEU A 123 40.24 -17.08 -11.70
N ARG A 124 40.45 -18.22 -12.36
CA ARG A 124 39.84 -19.51 -12.03
C ARG A 124 39.99 -19.82 -10.54
N LYS A 125 38.91 -20.27 -9.90
CA LYS A 125 38.84 -20.59 -8.45
C LYS A 125 39.13 -19.42 -7.50
N THR A 126 39.08 -18.16 -7.95
CA THR A 126 39.27 -16.98 -7.07
C THR A 126 38.00 -16.14 -6.91
N SER A 127 38.00 -15.28 -5.89
CA SER A 127 36.92 -14.32 -5.60
C SER A 127 37.46 -12.89 -5.57
N ARG A 128 36.65 -11.92 -6.02
CA ARG A 128 36.92 -10.48 -5.92
C ARG A 128 35.76 -9.81 -5.18
N LYS A 129 36.08 -8.94 -4.23
CA LYS A 129 35.12 -8.19 -3.41
C LYS A 129 35.18 -6.72 -3.80
N ILE A 130 34.03 -6.09 -3.97
CA ILE A 130 33.88 -4.67 -4.31
C ILE A 130 32.99 -4.02 -3.24
N LEU A 131 33.42 -2.88 -2.71
CA LEU A 131 32.64 -2.10 -1.74
C LEU A 131 31.68 -1.14 -2.46
N LEU A 132 30.39 -1.25 -2.16
CA LEU A 132 29.30 -0.45 -2.72
C LEU A 132 28.63 0.39 -1.61
N PRO A 133 28.89 1.70 -1.50
CA PRO A 133 28.11 2.57 -0.62
C PRO A 133 26.71 2.80 -1.20
N SER A 134 25.71 3.00 -0.34
CA SER A 134 24.33 3.35 -0.72
C SER A 134 23.81 4.54 0.07
N GLU A 135 22.73 5.14 -0.41
CA GLU A 135 21.86 5.93 0.45
C GLU A 135 21.11 5.06 1.48
N GLN A 136 20.63 5.71 2.54
CA GLN A 136 19.81 5.16 3.63
C GLN A 136 20.36 3.86 4.24
N PHE A 137 19.56 2.80 4.30
CA PHE A 137 19.85 1.52 4.96
C PHE A 137 19.32 0.36 4.11
N SER A 138 19.92 -0.82 4.29
CA SER A 138 19.28 -2.08 3.91
C SER A 138 19.14 -2.96 5.15
N VAL A 139 17.93 -3.47 5.37
CA VAL A 139 17.59 -4.30 6.54
C VAL A 139 16.85 -5.60 6.14
N SER A 140 16.67 -5.84 4.85
CA SER A 140 16.05 -7.04 4.31
C SER A 140 16.76 -7.57 3.07
N LYS A 141 16.65 -8.88 2.83
CA LYS A 141 17.04 -9.48 1.54
C LYS A 141 16.20 -8.92 0.38
N TYR A 142 15.01 -8.40 0.66
CA TYR A 142 14.08 -7.82 -0.31
C TYR A 142 14.43 -6.39 -0.77
N ASP A 143 15.45 -5.76 -0.17
CA ASP A 143 16.03 -4.50 -0.67
C ASP A 143 16.96 -4.76 -1.89
N SER A 144 17.27 -6.03 -2.16
CA SER A 144 17.90 -6.50 -3.39
C SER A 144 16.93 -7.38 -4.17
N PHE A 145 17.12 -7.49 -5.48
CA PHE A 145 16.18 -8.18 -6.36
C PHE A 145 16.86 -9.30 -7.16
N PRO A 146 16.18 -10.47 -7.31
CA PRO A 146 16.73 -11.63 -8.00
C PRO A 146 16.87 -11.41 -9.51
N ASN A 147 17.42 -12.43 -10.18
CA ASN A 147 17.69 -12.47 -11.61
C ASN A 147 18.77 -11.48 -12.06
N PHE A 148 19.91 -11.45 -11.35
CA PHE A 148 21.14 -10.82 -11.83
C PHE A 148 21.53 -11.50 -13.16
N TYR A 149 21.54 -10.75 -14.25
CA TYR A 149 21.69 -11.32 -15.59
C TYR A 149 22.82 -10.67 -16.38
N CYS A 150 23.39 -11.38 -17.36
CA CYS A 150 24.49 -10.92 -18.19
C CYS A 150 24.17 -11.06 -19.67
N THR A 151 24.81 -10.25 -20.50
CA THR A 151 24.84 -10.39 -21.96
C THR A 151 26.27 -10.22 -22.47
N ALA A 152 26.53 -10.76 -23.65
CA ALA A 152 27.80 -10.55 -24.35
C ALA A 152 27.84 -9.16 -24.99
N TYR A 153 29.04 -8.62 -25.18
CA TYR A 153 29.32 -7.39 -25.92
C TYR A 153 30.49 -7.65 -26.87
N ASP A 154 30.46 -7.11 -28.09
CA ASP A 154 31.60 -7.22 -29.01
C ASP A 154 32.70 -6.18 -28.75
N LEU A 155 33.82 -6.29 -29.47
CA LEU A 155 34.96 -5.37 -29.34
C LEU A 155 34.66 -3.93 -29.81
N LEU A 156 33.50 -3.71 -30.46
CA LEU A 156 33.02 -2.39 -30.87
C LEU A 156 32.00 -1.83 -29.86
N GLY A 157 31.74 -2.54 -28.76
CA GLY A 157 30.77 -2.16 -27.74
C GLY A 157 29.32 -2.45 -28.10
N LYS A 158 29.07 -3.26 -29.14
CA LYS A 158 27.71 -3.66 -29.54
C LYS A 158 27.20 -4.82 -28.68
N GLU A 159 25.99 -4.67 -28.19
CA GLU A 159 25.34 -5.67 -27.33
C GLU A 159 24.89 -6.91 -28.10
N GLY A 160 25.10 -8.09 -27.49
CA GLY A 160 24.69 -9.38 -28.01
C GLY A 160 23.23 -9.73 -27.69
N THR A 161 22.64 -10.60 -28.51
CA THR A 161 21.20 -10.94 -28.46
C THR A 161 20.81 -11.95 -27.38
N LYS A 162 21.73 -12.41 -26.52
CA LYS A 162 21.52 -13.52 -25.57
C LYS A 162 21.77 -13.08 -24.12
N GLN A 163 20.70 -12.98 -23.35
CA GLN A 163 20.73 -12.67 -21.92
C GLN A 163 20.68 -13.95 -21.08
N VAL A 164 21.56 -14.06 -20.09
CA VAL A 164 21.65 -15.22 -19.19
C VAL A 164 21.60 -14.80 -17.73
N VAL A 165 20.63 -15.30 -16.97
CA VAL A 165 20.58 -15.11 -15.51
C VAL A 165 21.63 -15.97 -14.83
N ILE A 166 22.46 -15.37 -13.96
CA ILE A 166 23.43 -16.09 -13.13
C ILE A 166 22.66 -16.96 -12.14
N ASP A 167 22.79 -18.29 -12.23
CA ASP A 167 21.76 -19.18 -11.68
C ASP A 167 21.60 -19.12 -10.15
N ASN A 168 22.65 -18.74 -9.40
CA ASN A 168 22.55 -18.60 -7.94
C ASN A 168 21.82 -17.32 -7.48
N THR A 169 21.37 -16.48 -8.41
CA THR A 169 20.64 -15.23 -8.16
C THR A 169 19.17 -15.29 -8.52
N ARG A 170 18.67 -16.45 -8.97
CA ARG A 170 17.24 -16.67 -9.30
C ARG A 170 16.32 -16.54 -8.10
N THR A 171 16.87 -16.79 -6.92
CA THR A 171 16.29 -16.56 -5.59
C THR A 171 17.10 -15.48 -4.88
N LEU A 172 16.69 -15.07 -3.68
CA LEU A 172 17.46 -14.12 -2.84
C LEU A 172 18.64 -14.78 -2.09
N ASP A 173 18.99 -16.04 -2.38
CA ASP A 173 20.03 -16.79 -1.66
C ASP A 173 21.46 -16.29 -1.92
N TYR A 174 21.66 -15.43 -2.92
CA TYR A 174 22.91 -14.68 -3.09
C TYR A 174 23.06 -13.54 -2.06
N VAL A 175 21.96 -13.08 -1.44
CA VAL A 175 22.00 -12.07 -0.37
C VAL A 175 22.30 -12.77 0.94
N LYS A 176 23.43 -12.43 1.55
CA LYS A 176 23.92 -13.05 2.79
C LYS A 176 22.98 -12.75 3.97
N ASP A 177 22.81 -13.74 4.85
CA ASP A 177 22.00 -13.63 6.06
C ASP A 177 22.38 -12.43 6.93
N PHE A 178 21.38 -11.60 7.22
CA PHE A 178 21.43 -10.52 8.19
C PHE A 178 21.54 -11.13 9.60
N ASN A 179 22.67 -10.90 10.27
CA ASN A 179 23.08 -11.65 11.47
C ASN A 179 23.75 -10.81 12.58
N SER A 180 23.60 -9.48 12.53
CA SER A 180 24.19 -8.55 13.51
C SER A 180 23.38 -7.26 13.61
N SER A 181 23.54 -6.47 14.69
CA SER A 181 22.88 -5.16 14.78
C SER A 181 23.28 -4.22 13.65
N TYR A 182 24.52 -4.30 13.15
CA TYR A 182 25.04 -3.50 12.03
C TYR A 182 24.23 -3.59 10.74
N ASN A 183 23.57 -4.72 10.46
CA ASN A 183 22.73 -4.88 9.28
C ASN A 183 21.24 -5.10 9.60
N TRP A 184 20.87 -5.44 10.84
CA TRP A 184 19.47 -5.41 11.26
C TRP A 184 18.93 -3.98 11.42
N PHE A 185 19.69 -3.07 12.01
CA PHE A 185 19.19 -1.78 12.46
C PHE A 185 19.22 -0.72 11.35
N ARG A 186 18.22 0.17 11.34
CA ARG A 186 18.15 1.35 10.45
C ARG A 186 19.00 2.52 10.98
N PHE A 187 19.17 2.59 12.31
CA PHE A 187 19.96 3.59 13.05
C PHE A 187 20.37 3.02 14.42
N PRO A 188 21.36 3.59 15.14
CA PRO A 188 21.73 3.13 16.47
C PRO A 188 20.53 3.17 17.44
N HIS A 189 20.42 2.18 18.33
CA HIS A 189 19.25 1.96 19.22
C HIS A 189 17.95 1.52 18.51
N ASP A 190 18.00 1.15 17.22
CA ASP A 190 16.86 0.58 16.50
C ASP A 190 16.61 -0.91 16.84
N PHE A 191 16.44 -1.21 18.14
CA PHE A 191 15.96 -2.53 18.63
C PHE A 191 14.65 -2.96 17.94
N ARG A 192 13.92 -1.93 17.45
CA ARG A 192 12.97 -1.89 16.33
C ARG A 192 13.07 -3.04 15.32
N SER A 193 14.31 -3.35 14.94
CA SER A 193 14.65 -4.19 13.81
C SER A 193 15.32 -5.53 14.15
N VAL A 194 15.41 -5.91 15.44
CA VAL A 194 15.85 -7.27 15.81
C VAL A 194 14.84 -8.30 15.26
N PRO A 195 15.26 -9.32 14.48
CA PRO A 195 14.35 -10.36 13.99
C PRO A 195 13.86 -11.23 15.16
N LEU A 196 12.56 -11.49 15.23
CA LEU A 196 11.98 -12.32 16.30
C LEU A 196 12.53 -13.76 16.24
N GLN A 197 13.04 -14.25 17.36
CA GLN A 197 13.48 -15.62 17.59
C GLN A 197 12.32 -16.46 18.18
N PRO A 198 12.43 -17.81 18.24
CA PRO A 198 11.37 -18.63 18.82
C PRO A 198 11.10 -18.31 20.30
N GLN A 199 12.11 -17.86 21.06
CA GLN A 199 11.94 -17.41 22.45
C GLN A 199 11.00 -16.21 22.55
N ASP A 200 11.15 -15.22 21.66
CA ASP A 200 10.35 -13.99 21.67
C ASP A 200 8.89 -14.31 21.34
N ARG A 201 8.67 -15.17 20.33
CA ARG A 201 7.33 -15.67 19.99
C ARG A 201 6.73 -16.52 21.12
N PHE A 202 7.54 -17.25 21.91
CA PHE A 202 7.03 -18.05 23.02
C PHE A 202 6.37 -17.18 24.10
N PHE A 203 7.03 -16.10 24.51
CA PHE A 203 6.52 -15.24 25.58
C PHE A 203 5.40 -14.30 25.14
N ASN A 204 5.40 -13.83 23.90
CA ASN A 204 4.45 -12.80 23.44
C ASN A 204 3.26 -13.37 22.64
N LYS A 205 3.46 -14.43 21.83
CA LYS A 205 2.42 -15.03 20.96
C LYS A 205 1.71 -16.26 21.54
N ALA A 206 1.88 -16.54 22.82
CA ALA A 206 1.04 -17.50 23.54
C ALA A 206 -0.46 -17.09 23.61
N ASN A 207 -0.77 -15.85 23.22
CA ASN A 207 -2.07 -15.20 23.39
C ASN A 207 -3.04 -15.32 22.19
N HIS A 208 -2.70 -15.99 21.08
CA HIS A 208 -3.60 -16.12 19.90
C HIS A 208 -4.51 -17.36 19.92
N LYS A 209 -4.82 -17.85 21.12
CA LYS A 209 -5.53 -19.12 21.36
C LYS A 209 -7.00 -18.91 21.75
N ALA A 210 -7.93 -19.10 20.82
CA ALA A 210 -9.29 -19.48 21.18
C ALA A 210 -9.23 -20.86 21.89
N TYR A 211 -10.00 -21.06 22.97
CA TYR A 211 -9.81 -22.20 23.89
C TYR A 211 -10.20 -23.55 23.25
N SER A 212 -11.20 -23.58 22.36
CA SER A 212 -11.52 -24.79 21.58
C SER A 212 -11.86 -24.51 20.11
N ASN A 213 -12.10 -25.57 19.34
CA ASN A 213 -12.69 -25.43 18.00
C ASN A 213 -14.19 -25.09 18.08
N GLU A 214 -14.91 -25.58 19.08
CA GLU A 214 -16.36 -25.38 19.21
C GLU A 214 -16.70 -23.89 19.37
N GLU A 215 -15.91 -23.15 20.17
CA GLU A 215 -16.06 -21.69 20.35
C GLU A 215 -15.97 -20.87 19.06
N CYS A 216 -15.34 -21.42 18.01
CA CYS A 216 -15.21 -20.75 16.71
C CYS A 216 -16.26 -21.22 15.69
N LEU A 217 -17.02 -22.28 15.97
CA LEU A 217 -17.95 -22.89 15.03
C LEU A 217 -19.02 -21.88 14.58
N TYR A 218 -19.61 -21.17 15.55
CA TYR A 218 -20.66 -20.17 15.29
C TYR A 218 -20.21 -18.70 15.42
N LYS A 219 -18.93 -18.42 15.74
CA LYS A 219 -18.37 -17.07 15.59
C LYS A 219 -18.28 -16.71 14.11
N VAL A 220 -18.67 -15.49 13.78
CA VAL A 220 -18.73 -14.93 12.42
C VAL A 220 -17.74 -13.78 12.33
N ILE A 221 -16.95 -13.73 11.26
CA ILE A 221 -16.01 -12.64 10.98
C ILE A 221 -16.35 -12.05 9.59
N PRO A 222 -16.57 -10.74 9.43
CA PRO A 222 -16.60 -9.73 10.50
C PRO A 222 -17.74 -9.89 11.51
N THR A 223 -17.43 -9.58 12.77
CA THR A 223 -18.31 -9.69 13.93
C THR A 223 -19.60 -8.87 13.74
N PRO A 224 -20.80 -9.49 13.82
CA PRO A 224 -22.07 -8.77 13.69
C PRO A 224 -22.31 -7.71 14.78
N ASP A 225 -23.14 -6.70 14.50
CA ASP A 225 -23.67 -5.79 15.55
C ASP A 225 -24.37 -6.57 16.66
N LYS A 226 -25.30 -7.48 16.31
CA LYS A 226 -26.05 -8.31 17.27
C LYS A 226 -26.22 -9.74 16.75
N ILE A 227 -25.87 -10.70 17.61
CA ILE A 227 -26.10 -12.14 17.41
C ILE A 227 -26.73 -12.72 18.69
N SER A 228 -27.73 -13.58 18.52
CA SER A 228 -28.38 -14.30 19.62
C SER A 228 -28.80 -15.68 19.12
N ILE A 229 -28.04 -16.71 19.50
CA ILE A 229 -28.12 -18.06 18.95
C ILE A 229 -28.14 -19.12 20.05
N ASN A 230 -28.73 -20.26 19.75
CA ASN A 230 -28.67 -21.46 20.58
C ASN A 230 -27.74 -22.48 19.92
N GLU A 231 -26.51 -22.56 20.42
CA GLU A 231 -25.46 -23.42 19.86
C GLU A 231 -25.77 -24.93 20.02
N SER A 232 -26.65 -25.29 20.97
CA SER A 232 -27.11 -26.68 21.16
C SER A 232 -28.26 -27.07 20.22
N ALA A 233 -28.92 -26.11 19.57
CA ALA A 233 -30.04 -26.36 18.64
C ALA A 233 -29.63 -25.93 17.23
N THR A 234 -29.36 -26.90 16.34
CA THR A 234 -28.78 -26.61 15.02
C THR A 234 -29.56 -27.30 13.90
N LEU A 235 -29.64 -26.62 12.75
CA LEU A 235 -30.12 -27.19 11.51
C LEU A 235 -28.92 -27.71 10.70
N ASN A 236 -28.91 -29.00 10.41
CA ASN A 236 -27.86 -29.65 9.62
C ASN A 236 -28.21 -29.65 8.14
N LEU A 237 -27.40 -28.98 7.32
CA LEU A 237 -27.59 -28.85 5.87
C LEU A 237 -26.70 -29.83 5.07
N LYS A 238 -25.90 -30.67 5.72
CA LYS A 238 -24.95 -31.58 5.06
C LYS A 238 -25.67 -32.60 4.18
N GLY A 239 -25.51 -32.48 2.86
CA GLY A 239 -26.18 -33.34 1.87
C GLY A 239 -27.66 -33.02 1.65
N ALA A 240 -28.19 -31.94 2.26
CA ALA A 240 -29.56 -31.50 2.03
C ALA A 240 -29.65 -30.77 0.68
N LYS A 241 -30.56 -31.19 -0.19
CA LYS A 241 -30.86 -30.46 -1.43
C LYS A 241 -31.68 -29.21 -1.11
N LEU A 242 -30.98 -28.08 -0.96
CA LEU A 242 -31.59 -26.83 -0.49
C LEU A 242 -32.53 -26.23 -1.54
N THR A 243 -33.77 -25.95 -1.14
CA THR A 243 -34.65 -25.02 -1.87
C THR A 243 -34.43 -23.61 -1.33
N VAL A 244 -34.15 -22.67 -2.24
CA VAL A 244 -33.95 -21.25 -1.93
C VAL A 244 -35.11 -20.46 -2.53
N TYR A 245 -36.01 -20.02 -1.65
CA TYR A 245 -37.13 -19.15 -1.98
C TYR A 245 -36.66 -17.69 -2.02
N ILE A 246 -37.13 -16.91 -2.98
CA ILE A 246 -36.79 -15.49 -3.10
C ILE A 246 -38.05 -14.63 -3.22
N SER A 247 -38.26 -13.77 -2.24
CA SER A 247 -39.25 -12.68 -2.21
C SER A 247 -38.53 -11.34 -2.44
N ALA A 248 -38.97 -10.57 -3.44
CA ALA A 248 -38.43 -9.22 -3.70
C ALA A 248 -39.41 -8.37 -4.53
N PRO A 249 -39.36 -7.02 -4.43
CA PRO A 249 -40.07 -6.12 -5.33
C PRO A 249 -39.71 -6.35 -6.81
N PRO A 250 -40.63 -6.10 -7.77
CA PRO A 250 -40.36 -6.23 -9.20
C PRO A 250 -39.21 -5.36 -9.73
N SER A 251 -38.86 -4.28 -9.03
CA SER A 251 -37.74 -3.38 -9.36
C SER A 251 -36.35 -4.00 -9.14
N VAL A 252 -36.24 -5.13 -8.44
CA VAL A 252 -34.95 -5.76 -8.12
C VAL A 252 -34.57 -6.82 -9.17
N PRO A 253 -33.46 -6.66 -9.91
CA PRO A 253 -33.08 -7.55 -11.00
C PRO A 253 -33.02 -9.04 -10.60
N PRO A 254 -33.80 -9.93 -11.27
CA PRO A 254 -33.81 -11.36 -10.94
C PRO A 254 -32.43 -12.03 -11.07
N ALA A 255 -31.59 -11.59 -12.02
CA ALA A 255 -30.26 -12.14 -12.24
C ALA A 255 -29.37 -12.01 -10.99
N LYS A 256 -29.32 -10.82 -10.38
CA LYS A 256 -28.51 -10.55 -9.17
C LYS A 256 -28.97 -11.39 -8.00
N LEU A 257 -30.28 -11.48 -7.77
CA LEU A 257 -30.85 -12.29 -6.68
C LEU A 257 -30.63 -13.81 -6.89
N ASN A 258 -30.77 -14.29 -8.13
CA ASN A 258 -30.47 -15.68 -8.46
C ASN A 258 -28.98 -16.00 -8.31
N GLY A 259 -28.09 -15.05 -8.59
CA GLY A 259 -26.66 -15.18 -8.33
C GLY A 259 -26.31 -15.20 -6.83
N ILE A 260 -26.90 -14.30 -6.04
CA ILE A 260 -26.76 -14.29 -4.57
C ILE A 260 -27.20 -15.64 -3.99
N ALA A 261 -28.35 -16.19 -4.42
CA ALA A 261 -28.81 -17.52 -4.04
C ALA A 261 -27.80 -18.62 -4.39
N LYS A 262 -27.30 -18.65 -5.64
CA LYS A 262 -26.27 -19.60 -6.09
C LYS A 262 -24.91 -19.45 -5.37
N SER A 263 -24.66 -18.34 -4.69
CA SER A 263 -23.45 -18.15 -3.90
C SER A 263 -23.46 -18.91 -2.55
N ILE A 264 -24.63 -19.41 -2.12
CA ILE A 264 -24.81 -20.29 -0.95
C ILE A 264 -24.27 -21.70 -1.26
N SER A 265 -24.71 -22.28 -2.39
CA SER A 265 -24.30 -23.59 -2.90
C SER A 265 -24.62 -23.70 -4.39
N THR A 266 -23.87 -24.53 -5.12
CA THR A 266 -24.09 -24.81 -6.54
C THR A 266 -25.21 -25.83 -6.80
N ASP A 267 -25.51 -26.72 -5.86
CA ASP A 267 -26.66 -27.65 -5.92
C ASP A 267 -27.80 -27.13 -5.05
N ILE A 268 -28.62 -26.26 -5.66
CA ILE A 268 -29.81 -25.65 -5.05
C ILE A 268 -30.96 -25.59 -6.05
N THR A 269 -32.19 -25.58 -5.53
CA THR A 269 -33.39 -25.29 -6.32
C THR A 269 -33.87 -23.87 -5.99
N VAL A 270 -33.75 -22.93 -6.92
CA VAL A 270 -34.21 -21.54 -6.71
C VAL A 270 -35.67 -21.39 -7.13
N GLN A 271 -36.50 -20.80 -6.26
CA GLN A 271 -37.92 -20.52 -6.51
C GLN A 271 -38.24 -19.06 -6.21
N ARG A 272 -39.01 -18.39 -7.09
CA ARG A 272 -39.52 -17.03 -6.86
C ARG A 272 -40.93 -17.13 -6.27
N ILE A 273 -41.20 -16.37 -5.22
CA ILE A 273 -42.49 -16.36 -4.51
C ILE A 273 -42.98 -14.93 -4.31
N GLN A 274 -44.28 -14.77 -4.02
CA GLN A 274 -44.86 -13.45 -3.77
C GLN A 274 -44.45 -12.94 -2.37
N PRO A 275 -44.22 -11.62 -2.19
CA PRO A 275 -43.98 -11.05 -0.86
C PRO A 275 -45.10 -11.40 0.13
N GLY A 276 -44.71 -11.85 1.33
CA GLY A 276 -45.64 -12.33 2.37
C GLY A 276 -46.10 -13.78 2.22
N GLN A 277 -45.74 -14.48 1.14
CA GLN A 277 -46.03 -15.92 1.00
C GLN A 277 -45.27 -16.72 2.06
N ARG A 278 -45.97 -17.59 2.79
CA ARG A 278 -45.36 -18.43 3.84
C ARG A 278 -44.48 -19.53 3.26
N VAL A 279 -43.31 -19.73 3.86
CA VAL A 279 -42.36 -20.81 3.57
C VAL A 279 -42.23 -21.67 4.85
N ALA A 280 -42.25 -22.99 4.72
CA ALA A 280 -42.20 -23.90 5.87
C ALA A 280 -40.79 -24.47 6.17
N SER A 281 -39.92 -24.53 5.16
CA SER A 281 -38.55 -25.07 5.28
C SER A 281 -37.65 -24.60 4.14
N GLY A 282 -36.33 -24.71 4.31
CA GLY A 282 -35.32 -24.28 3.36
C GLY A 282 -34.74 -22.89 3.68
N VAL A 283 -34.22 -22.21 2.66
CA VAL A 283 -33.74 -20.82 2.79
C VAL A 283 -34.73 -19.87 2.14
N HIS A 284 -35.09 -18.79 2.83
CA HIS A 284 -35.92 -17.71 2.29
C HIS A 284 -35.13 -16.40 2.27
N LEU A 285 -34.82 -15.93 1.06
CA LEU A 285 -34.17 -14.66 0.80
C LEU A 285 -35.22 -13.57 0.56
N ILE A 286 -35.24 -12.55 1.41
CA ILE A 286 -36.23 -11.47 1.42
C ILE A 286 -35.52 -10.16 1.13
N VAL A 287 -35.94 -9.48 0.07
CA VAL A 287 -35.67 -8.04 -0.12
C VAL A 287 -36.98 -7.30 0.15
N THR A 288 -36.98 -6.32 1.06
CA THR A 288 -38.18 -5.53 1.37
C THR A 288 -38.34 -4.35 0.41
N GLY A 289 -37.25 -3.81 -0.12
CA GLY A 289 -37.24 -2.57 -0.90
C GLY A 289 -37.43 -1.30 -0.05
N GLN A 290 -37.35 -1.40 1.28
CA GLN A 290 -37.44 -0.27 2.21
C GLN A 290 -36.28 -0.33 3.22
N PRO A 291 -35.45 0.72 3.34
CA PRO A 291 -34.41 0.78 4.35
C PRO A 291 -34.99 0.83 5.78
N PRO A 292 -34.29 0.30 6.79
CA PRO A 292 -34.66 0.54 8.19
C PRO A 292 -34.70 2.04 8.49
N SER A 293 -35.73 2.50 9.21
CA SER A 293 -35.98 3.92 9.50
C SER A 293 -35.00 4.55 10.51
N ASN A 294 -33.96 3.85 10.92
CA ASN A 294 -32.96 4.36 11.87
C ASN A 294 -31.90 5.17 11.11
N SER A 295 -31.84 6.48 11.37
CA SER A 295 -30.84 7.42 10.85
C SER A 295 -29.40 7.07 11.22
N ASP A 296 -29.21 6.33 12.32
CA ASP A 296 -27.88 6.08 12.89
C ASP A 296 -27.13 4.94 12.18
N ILE A 297 -27.77 4.26 11.22
CA ILE A 297 -27.17 3.20 10.40
C ILE A 297 -26.44 3.86 9.20
N PRO A 298 -25.10 3.82 9.10
CA PRO A 298 -24.36 4.57 8.06
C PRO A 298 -24.54 4.04 6.64
N SER A 299 -25.16 2.88 6.46
CA SER A 299 -25.42 2.24 5.16
C SER A 299 -26.64 1.32 5.25
N PRO A 300 -27.87 1.87 5.27
CA PRO A 300 -29.08 1.08 5.54
C PRO A 300 -29.46 0.11 4.40
N ASP A 301 -28.86 0.26 3.21
CA ASP A 301 -28.95 -0.70 2.09
C ASP A 301 -28.04 -1.94 2.28
N GLU A 302 -27.01 -1.82 3.12
CA GLU A 302 -26.06 -2.89 3.47
C GLU A 302 -26.44 -3.61 4.78
N ALA A 303 -27.50 -3.15 5.46
CA ALA A 303 -28.04 -3.76 6.67
C ALA A 303 -28.88 -5.02 6.37
N TYR A 304 -28.81 -6.02 7.25
CA TYR A 304 -29.56 -7.26 7.12
C TYR A 304 -29.92 -7.89 8.47
N SER A 305 -30.79 -8.89 8.42
CA SER A 305 -31.04 -9.81 9.52
C SER A 305 -31.14 -11.26 9.04
N ILE A 306 -30.87 -12.19 9.97
CA ILE A 306 -31.05 -13.63 9.77
C ILE A 306 -31.92 -14.15 10.90
N ASP A 307 -32.85 -15.05 10.59
CA ASP A 307 -33.75 -15.69 11.55
C ASP A 307 -33.87 -17.19 11.22
N VAL A 308 -33.44 -18.05 12.15
CA VAL A 308 -33.34 -19.50 11.98
C VAL A 308 -34.27 -20.18 12.97
N LYS A 309 -35.38 -20.73 12.45
CA LYS A 309 -36.47 -21.30 13.24
C LYS A 309 -36.90 -22.65 12.67
N GLY A 310 -36.67 -23.72 13.44
CA GLY A 310 -36.92 -25.09 12.98
C GLY A 310 -36.15 -25.41 11.70
N ASN A 311 -36.87 -25.69 10.62
CA ASN A 311 -36.30 -26.05 9.33
C ASN A 311 -36.20 -24.87 8.34
N LEU A 312 -36.48 -23.63 8.78
CA LEU A 312 -36.44 -22.42 7.96
C LEU A 312 -35.29 -21.51 8.37
N ILE A 313 -34.50 -21.07 7.38
CA ILE A 313 -33.52 -19.98 7.49
C ILE A 313 -34.07 -18.80 6.68
N SER A 314 -34.45 -17.70 7.33
CA SER A 314 -34.80 -16.45 6.66
C SER A 314 -33.62 -15.49 6.66
N VAL A 315 -33.33 -14.84 5.54
CA VAL A 315 -32.35 -13.75 5.42
C VAL A 315 -33.08 -12.56 4.82
N GLU A 316 -33.18 -11.46 5.57
CA GLU A 316 -33.96 -10.28 5.18
C GLU A 316 -33.08 -9.02 5.11
N ALA A 317 -33.24 -8.24 4.04
CA ALA A 317 -32.57 -6.97 3.86
C ALA A 317 -33.45 -5.95 3.10
N SER A 318 -33.09 -4.69 3.19
CA SER A 318 -33.66 -3.58 2.42
C SER A 318 -33.36 -3.67 0.92
N ALA A 319 -32.12 -4.03 0.59
CA ALA A 319 -31.57 -4.09 -0.76
C ALA A 319 -30.69 -5.35 -0.98
N PRO A 320 -30.30 -5.68 -2.23
CA PRO A 320 -29.45 -6.84 -2.53
C PRO A 320 -28.07 -6.82 -1.85
N ALA A 321 -27.55 -5.66 -1.46
CA ALA A 321 -26.27 -5.53 -0.78
C ALA A 321 -26.30 -6.17 0.62
N GLY A 322 -27.23 -5.76 1.48
CA GLY A 322 -27.47 -6.41 2.77
C GLY A 322 -27.78 -7.89 2.63
N LEU A 323 -28.60 -8.28 1.65
CA LEU A 323 -28.92 -9.69 1.39
C LEU A 323 -27.66 -10.52 1.09
N MET A 324 -26.72 -9.96 0.32
CA MET A 324 -25.45 -10.62 0.00
C MET A 324 -24.57 -10.81 1.23
N TYR A 325 -24.48 -9.82 2.12
CA TYR A 325 -23.73 -9.96 3.38
C TYR A 325 -24.39 -10.94 4.36
N GLY A 326 -25.74 -10.98 4.40
CA GLY A 326 -26.48 -12.01 5.13
C GLY A 326 -26.20 -13.42 4.62
N VAL A 327 -26.05 -13.59 3.30
CA VAL A 327 -25.60 -14.85 2.70
C VAL A 327 -24.13 -15.18 3.06
N GLN A 328 -23.22 -14.21 3.17
CA GLN A 328 -21.85 -14.51 3.63
C GLN A 328 -21.81 -14.90 5.11
N THR A 329 -22.61 -14.27 5.97
CA THR A 329 -22.77 -14.68 7.38
C THR A 329 -23.36 -16.09 7.50
N LEU A 330 -24.39 -16.42 6.69
CA LEU A 330 -24.93 -17.78 6.60
C LEU A 330 -23.84 -18.80 6.21
N LYS A 331 -23.01 -18.48 5.21
CA LYS A 331 -21.88 -19.31 4.80
C LYS A 331 -20.80 -19.44 5.89
N SER A 332 -20.57 -18.40 6.69
CA SER A 332 -19.65 -18.46 7.84
C SER A 332 -20.11 -19.47 8.90
N PHE A 333 -21.42 -19.61 9.15
CA PHE A 333 -21.94 -20.72 9.97
C PHE A 333 -21.68 -22.09 9.31
N MET A 334 -21.96 -22.20 8.00
CA MET A 334 -21.88 -23.47 7.26
C MET A 334 -20.45 -24.02 7.06
N ALA A 335 -19.41 -23.18 7.17
CA ALA A 335 -18.05 -23.44 6.66
C ALA A 335 -17.33 -24.72 7.15
N TRP A 336 -17.67 -25.23 8.35
CA TRP A 336 -17.03 -26.42 8.91
C TRP A 336 -17.88 -27.69 8.85
N GLU A 337 -19.14 -27.63 9.29
CA GLU A 337 -19.98 -28.82 9.42
C GLU A 337 -21.27 -28.77 8.57
N SER A 338 -21.49 -27.68 7.82
CA SER A 338 -22.80 -27.36 7.21
C SER A 338 -23.95 -27.26 8.23
N ARG A 339 -23.63 -26.97 9.51
CA ARG A 339 -24.61 -26.70 10.57
C ARG A 339 -24.86 -25.19 10.68
N VAL A 340 -26.12 -24.82 10.93
CA VAL A 340 -26.52 -23.44 11.21
C VAL A 340 -27.27 -23.41 12.55
N PRO A 341 -26.89 -22.56 13.53
CA PRO A 341 -27.55 -22.53 14.83
C PRO A 341 -28.92 -21.84 14.74
N LEU A 342 -29.88 -22.28 15.56
CA LEU A 342 -31.18 -21.61 15.71
C LEU A 342 -31.01 -20.28 16.46
N GLY A 343 -31.88 -19.31 16.18
CA GLY A 343 -31.78 -17.94 16.71
C GLY A 343 -31.71 -16.92 15.58
N GLY A 344 -30.98 -15.82 15.78
CA GLY A 344 -30.89 -14.77 14.77
C GLY A 344 -29.71 -13.81 14.89
N VAL A 345 -29.52 -13.05 13.80
CA VAL A 345 -28.49 -12.02 13.62
C VAL A 345 -29.17 -10.73 13.17
N LYS A 346 -28.68 -9.58 13.63
CA LYS A 346 -28.96 -8.26 13.06
C LYS A 346 -27.64 -7.52 12.90
N ASP A 347 -27.36 -7.02 11.71
CA ASP A 347 -26.02 -6.57 11.36
C ASP A 347 -26.04 -5.48 10.27
N PHE A 348 -25.07 -4.59 10.33
CA PHE A 348 -24.85 -3.49 9.40
C PHE A 348 -23.40 -2.99 9.54
N PRO A 349 -22.79 -2.42 8.49
CA PRO A 349 -21.42 -1.93 8.57
C PRO A 349 -21.34 -0.59 9.31
N ARG A 350 -20.26 -0.38 10.07
CA ARG A 350 -19.91 0.93 10.63
C ARG A 350 -19.56 2.00 9.57
N PHE A 351 -19.18 1.60 8.35
CA PHE A 351 -18.75 2.50 7.28
C PHE A 351 -19.27 2.07 5.89
N PRO A 352 -19.73 3.00 5.02
CA PRO A 352 -20.04 2.71 3.62
C PRO A 352 -18.81 2.33 2.76
N PHE A 353 -17.61 2.80 3.10
CA PHE A 353 -16.39 2.53 2.34
C PHE A 353 -15.47 1.54 3.09
N ARG A 354 -15.35 0.31 2.58
CA ARG A 354 -14.47 -0.74 3.15
C ARG A 354 -13.63 -1.33 2.04
N GLY A 355 -12.47 -0.71 1.78
CA GLY A 355 -11.73 -0.90 0.55
C GLY A 355 -10.35 -1.53 0.66
N ILE A 356 -9.89 -2.14 -0.44
CA ILE A 356 -8.49 -2.50 -0.66
C ILE A 356 -7.99 -1.82 -1.93
N PHE A 357 -6.82 -1.18 -1.85
CA PHE A 357 -5.99 -0.83 -2.99
C PHE A 357 -5.02 -1.98 -3.26
N LEU A 358 -5.06 -2.54 -4.47
CA LEU A 358 -4.28 -3.72 -4.85
C LEU A 358 -3.41 -3.42 -6.08
N ASP A 359 -2.12 -3.17 -5.88
CA ASP A 359 -1.17 -2.85 -6.95
C ASP A 359 -0.94 -4.03 -7.90
N ILE A 360 -1.73 -4.08 -8.97
CA ILE A 360 -1.50 -4.97 -10.11
C ILE A 360 -0.46 -4.42 -11.10
N ALA A 361 -0.02 -3.17 -10.95
CA ALA A 361 0.80 -2.46 -11.91
C ALA A 361 2.29 -2.79 -11.78
N SER A 362 2.87 -2.83 -10.58
CA SER A 362 4.27 -3.24 -10.42
C SER A 362 4.48 -4.69 -10.85
N ASN A 363 3.76 -5.63 -10.25
CA ASN A 363 3.78 -7.05 -10.62
C ASN A 363 2.36 -7.55 -10.87
N PHE A 364 2.10 -8.19 -12.01
CA PHE A 364 0.75 -8.65 -12.34
C PHE A 364 0.47 -10.04 -11.72
N PRO A 365 -0.53 -10.20 -10.84
CA PRO A 365 -0.83 -11.48 -10.19
C PRO A 365 -1.64 -12.44 -11.08
N GLY A 366 -2.11 -11.97 -12.25
CA GLY A 366 -2.94 -12.75 -13.17
C GLY A 366 -4.45 -12.64 -12.89
N TYR A 367 -5.24 -12.90 -13.93
CA TYR A 367 -6.70 -12.77 -13.90
C TYR A 367 -7.37 -13.69 -12.85
N ASP A 368 -7.00 -14.97 -12.82
CA ASP A 368 -7.57 -15.96 -11.89
C ASP A 368 -7.36 -15.60 -10.42
N TYR A 369 -6.25 -14.92 -10.10
CA TYR A 369 -5.99 -14.42 -8.75
C TYR A 369 -6.98 -13.32 -8.38
N LEU A 370 -7.27 -12.39 -9.30
CA LEU A 370 -8.24 -11.31 -9.06
C LEU A 370 -9.66 -11.86 -8.89
N LYS A 371 -10.06 -12.89 -9.66
CA LYS A 371 -11.35 -13.58 -9.45
C LYS A 371 -11.46 -14.18 -8.04
N LYS A 372 -10.40 -14.82 -7.55
CA LYS A 372 -10.32 -15.38 -6.18
C LYS A 372 -10.32 -14.27 -5.13
N PHE A 373 -9.62 -13.17 -5.40
CA PHE A 373 -9.51 -12.04 -4.50
C PHE A 373 -10.87 -11.38 -4.22
N LEU A 374 -11.67 -11.14 -5.27
CA LEU A 374 -13.05 -10.64 -5.13
C LEU A 374 -13.91 -11.55 -4.23
N LYS A 375 -13.83 -12.88 -4.41
CA LYS A 375 -14.59 -13.83 -3.58
C LYS A 375 -14.22 -13.75 -2.10
N VAL A 376 -12.94 -13.55 -1.78
CA VAL A 376 -12.46 -13.41 -0.40
C VAL A 376 -12.81 -12.04 0.17
N MET A 377 -12.71 -10.96 -0.61
CA MET A 377 -13.21 -9.64 -0.20
C MET A 377 -14.70 -9.68 0.18
N ALA A 378 -15.52 -10.29 -0.67
CA ALA A 378 -16.96 -10.42 -0.46
C ALA A 378 -17.27 -11.27 0.77
N GLN A 379 -16.60 -12.42 0.95
CA GLN A 379 -16.71 -13.26 2.14
C GLN A 379 -16.53 -12.46 3.43
N TYR A 380 -15.58 -11.52 3.46
CA TYR A 380 -15.35 -10.63 4.60
C TYR A 380 -16.01 -9.24 4.46
N LYS A 381 -17.07 -9.13 3.65
CA LYS A 381 -17.93 -7.95 3.53
C LYS A 381 -17.21 -6.65 3.10
N LEU A 382 -16.02 -6.74 2.49
CA LEU A 382 -15.31 -5.61 1.88
C LEU A 382 -15.93 -5.26 0.52
N ASN A 383 -16.13 -3.96 0.22
CA ASN A 383 -17.01 -3.51 -0.86
C ASN A 383 -16.38 -2.55 -1.89
N LYS A 384 -15.09 -2.22 -1.78
CA LYS A 384 -14.34 -1.38 -2.76
C LYS A 384 -13.01 -2.02 -3.14
N LEU A 385 -12.75 -2.22 -4.44
CA LEU A 385 -11.46 -2.70 -4.95
C LEU A 385 -10.83 -1.63 -5.84
N VAL A 386 -9.81 -0.92 -5.33
CA VAL A 386 -9.07 0.07 -6.10
C VAL A 386 -7.94 -0.63 -6.87
N LEU A 387 -7.93 -0.51 -8.20
CA LEU A 387 -6.92 -1.10 -9.07
C LEU A 387 -6.15 0.00 -9.82
N PRO A 388 -4.85 0.24 -9.52
CA PRO A 388 -4.01 1.08 -10.37
C PRO A 388 -3.84 0.43 -11.74
N ILE A 389 -4.32 1.09 -12.77
CA ILE A 389 -4.29 0.57 -14.15
C ILE A 389 -2.86 0.60 -14.71
N TYR A 390 -2.02 1.51 -14.25
CA TYR A 390 -0.61 1.60 -14.61
C TYR A 390 0.22 2.33 -13.56
N ASN A 391 1.54 2.10 -13.59
CA ASN A 391 2.51 2.85 -12.80
C ASN A 391 3.84 3.03 -13.58
N ASN A 392 4.99 3.05 -12.90
CA ASN A 392 6.30 3.12 -13.56
C ASN A 392 6.78 1.80 -14.19
N GLN A 393 6.29 0.65 -13.73
CA GLN A 393 6.81 -0.67 -14.07
C GLN A 393 5.84 -1.53 -14.90
N GLY A 394 4.58 -1.13 -15.03
CA GLY A 394 3.61 -1.83 -15.90
C GLY A 394 2.31 -1.08 -16.17
N PHE A 395 1.66 -1.42 -17.30
CA PHE A 395 0.32 -1.00 -17.71
C PHE A 395 -0.56 -2.24 -17.90
N ARG A 396 -1.76 -2.26 -17.32
CA ARG A 396 -2.49 -3.49 -16.99
C ARG A 396 -3.92 -3.60 -17.54
N LEU A 397 -4.33 -2.72 -18.46
CA LEU A 397 -5.64 -2.81 -19.12
C LEU A 397 -5.52 -2.68 -20.65
N GLN A 398 -6.29 -3.47 -21.38
CA GLN A 398 -6.42 -3.36 -22.83
C GLN A 398 -7.24 -2.12 -23.23
N LEU A 399 -6.60 -1.19 -23.94
CA LEU A 399 -7.23 0.00 -24.52
C LEU A 399 -7.15 -0.04 -26.06
N ASN A 400 -8.18 0.47 -26.73
CA ASN A 400 -8.19 0.63 -28.18
C ASN A 400 -7.45 1.91 -28.59
N ASP A 401 -6.92 1.93 -29.81
CA ASP A 401 -6.27 3.11 -30.40
C ASP A 401 -7.24 4.28 -30.64
N ALA A 402 -6.68 5.46 -30.86
CA ALA A 402 -7.36 6.63 -31.41
C ALA A 402 -6.63 7.12 -32.66
N PRO A 403 -7.26 7.92 -33.55
CA PRO A 403 -6.64 8.36 -34.82
C PRO A 403 -5.27 9.04 -34.69
N THR A 404 -4.95 9.59 -33.51
CA THR A 404 -3.68 10.29 -33.22
C THR A 404 -2.76 9.50 -32.27
N TYR A 405 -3.22 8.41 -31.65
CA TYR A 405 -2.49 7.71 -30.59
C TYR A 405 -2.66 6.20 -30.67
N GLN A 406 -1.52 5.50 -30.77
CA GLN A 406 -1.47 4.04 -30.71
C GLN A 406 -1.50 3.53 -29.25
N TYR A 407 -2.63 3.73 -28.57
CA TYR A 407 -2.89 3.26 -27.20
C TYR A 407 -2.77 1.74 -27.04
N LYS A 408 -2.81 0.96 -28.12
CA LYS A 408 -2.54 -0.48 -28.12
C LYS A 408 -1.14 -0.83 -27.59
N ASN A 409 -0.14 0.00 -27.89
CA ASN A 409 1.22 -0.18 -27.36
C ASN A 409 1.28 -0.13 -25.82
N LEU A 410 0.35 0.57 -25.15
CA LEU A 410 0.27 0.61 -23.69
C LEU A 410 0.22 -0.80 -23.10
N HIS A 411 -0.58 -1.71 -23.69
CA HIS A 411 -0.69 -3.08 -23.19
C HIS A 411 0.21 -4.07 -23.92
N GLU A 412 0.64 -3.83 -25.16
CA GLU A 412 1.56 -4.74 -25.85
C GLU A 412 3.02 -4.59 -25.42
N VAL A 413 3.49 -3.34 -25.24
CA VAL A 413 4.83 -2.99 -24.73
C VAL A 413 4.77 -2.76 -23.22
N GLY A 414 3.86 -1.90 -22.75
CA GLY A 414 3.82 -1.43 -21.37
C GLY A 414 3.42 -2.50 -20.32
N SER A 415 2.84 -3.64 -20.72
CA SER A 415 2.49 -4.72 -19.78
C SER A 415 3.62 -5.73 -19.54
N ARG A 416 4.72 -5.64 -20.29
CA ARG A 416 5.82 -6.62 -20.29
C ARG A 416 7.12 -5.96 -19.93
N ARG A 417 7.92 -6.61 -19.08
CA ARG A 417 9.32 -6.28 -18.85
C ARG A 417 10.23 -7.32 -19.46
N CYS A 418 11.27 -6.86 -20.16
CA CYS A 418 12.31 -7.70 -20.76
C CYS A 418 13.62 -6.90 -20.93
N HIS A 419 14.66 -7.50 -21.49
CA HIS A 419 15.88 -6.76 -21.82
C HIS A 419 15.75 -6.07 -23.20
N ASP A 420 15.28 -4.84 -23.17
CA ASP A 420 15.28 -3.89 -24.29
C ASP A 420 15.71 -2.52 -23.72
N LEU A 421 16.93 -2.06 -24.02
CA LEU A 421 17.46 -0.79 -23.48
C LEU A 421 16.76 0.44 -24.07
N ASP A 422 16.22 0.31 -25.30
CA ASP A 422 15.43 1.34 -25.97
C ASP A 422 13.94 1.27 -25.62
N GLU A 423 13.48 0.15 -25.06
CA GLU A 423 12.10 -0.10 -24.63
C GLU A 423 11.09 -0.02 -25.80
N THR A 424 11.49 -0.56 -26.95
CA THR A 424 10.67 -0.63 -28.18
C THR A 424 9.61 -1.73 -28.16
N LYS A 425 9.91 -2.86 -27.50
CA LYS A 425 9.09 -4.09 -27.50
C LYS A 425 8.54 -4.45 -26.13
N CYS A 426 9.18 -3.96 -25.08
CA CYS A 426 8.82 -4.15 -23.68
C CYS A 426 9.31 -2.95 -22.87
N MET A 427 8.80 -2.75 -21.66
CA MET A 427 9.46 -1.92 -20.64
C MET A 427 10.77 -2.57 -20.21
N PHE A 428 11.74 -1.79 -19.72
CA PHE A 428 13.01 -2.36 -19.30
C PHE A 428 12.87 -3.22 -18.04
N SER A 429 13.58 -4.36 -18.03
CA SER A 429 13.69 -5.29 -16.91
C SER A 429 14.01 -4.54 -15.62
N SER A 430 13.20 -4.76 -14.58
CA SER A 430 13.29 -4.07 -13.28
C SER A 430 12.54 -4.84 -12.20
N ILE A 431 12.75 -4.50 -10.92
CA ILE A 431 12.16 -5.15 -9.73
C ILE A 431 12.24 -6.68 -9.73
N GLY A 432 13.34 -7.22 -10.28
CA GLY A 432 13.66 -8.65 -10.28
C GLY A 432 12.95 -9.49 -11.34
N SER A 433 12.35 -8.89 -12.37
CA SER A 433 11.87 -9.66 -13.54
C SER A 433 13.04 -10.35 -14.26
N ASP A 434 12.90 -11.66 -14.56
CA ASP A 434 13.85 -12.37 -15.45
C ASP A 434 13.68 -11.83 -16.88
N PRO A 435 14.74 -11.34 -17.55
CA PRO A 435 14.66 -10.70 -18.87
C PRO A 435 14.13 -11.62 -19.98
N ASN A 436 14.12 -12.95 -19.77
CA ASN A 436 13.65 -13.95 -20.72
C ASN A 436 12.24 -14.50 -20.38
N SER A 437 11.57 -13.97 -19.35
CA SER A 437 10.35 -14.57 -18.78
C SER A 437 9.10 -13.69 -18.93
N ASN A 438 7.93 -14.33 -18.86
CA ASN A 438 6.63 -13.67 -18.82
C ASN A 438 5.91 -13.77 -17.45
N ILE A 439 6.58 -14.30 -16.43
CA ILE A 439 6.04 -14.34 -15.06
C ILE A 439 5.96 -12.89 -14.52
N LEU A 440 4.83 -12.51 -13.91
CA LEU A 440 4.47 -11.13 -13.48
C LEU A 440 4.25 -10.09 -14.59
N ASN A 441 4.40 -10.47 -15.85
CA ASN A 441 4.01 -9.67 -17.01
C ASN A 441 2.52 -9.92 -17.35
N GLY A 442 1.92 -9.03 -18.14
CA GLY A 442 0.54 -9.16 -18.63
C GLY A 442 -0.43 -8.09 -18.14
N TYR A 443 -1.68 -8.20 -18.60
CA TYR A 443 -2.73 -7.20 -18.46
C TYR A 443 -4.12 -7.87 -18.50
N LEU A 444 -5.15 -7.15 -18.07
CA LEU A 444 -6.55 -7.53 -18.28
C LEU A 444 -6.98 -7.17 -19.71
N THR A 445 -7.45 -8.16 -20.46
CA THR A 445 -8.19 -7.90 -21.70
C THR A 445 -9.52 -7.19 -21.39
N LYS A 446 -10.14 -6.54 -22.39
CA LYS A 446 -11.46 -5.91 -22.20
C LYS A 446 -12.50 -6.92 -21.69
N ALA A 447 -12.53 -8.12 -22.27
CA ALA A 447 -13.43 -9.20 -21.85
C ALA A 447 -13.18 -9.63 -20.39
N GLN A 448 -11.92 -9.82 -19.99
CA GLN A 448 -11.57 -10.14 -18.60
C GLN A 448 -11.97 -9.02 -17.63
N MET A 449 -11.83 -7.76 -18.01
CA MET A 449 -12.26 -6.62 -17.18
C MET A 449 -13.79 -6.55 -17.06
N ILE A 450 -14.54 -6.83 -18.14
CA ILE A 450 -16.01 -6.94 -18.13
C ILE A 450 -16.45 -8.07 -17.19
N GLU A 451 -15.90 -9.29 -17.36
CA GLU A 451 -16.23 -10.44 -16.52
C GLU A 451 -15.85 -10.21 -15.04
N LEU A 452 -14.75 -9.49 -14.77
CA LEU A 452 -14.34 -9.10 -13.42
C LEU A 452 -15.29 -8.06 -12.79
N LEU A 453 -15.88 -7.18 -13.59
CA LEU A 453 -16.87 -6.20 -13.16
C LEU A 453 -18.24 -6.84 -12.89
N GLU A 454 -18.66 -7.80 -13.71
CA GLU A 454 -19.89 -8.58 -13.52
C GLU A 454 -19.79 -9.45 -12.26
N ASP A 455 -18.67 -10.15 -12.05
CA ASP A 455 -18.40 -10.87 -10.80
C ASP A 455 -18.36 -9.91 -9.60
N ALA A 456 -17.77 -8.71 -9.74
CA ALA A 456 -17.70 -7.74 -8.65
C ALA A 456 -19.09 -7.18 -8.26
N ASP A 457 -19.95 -6.78 -9.20
CA ASP A 457 -21.30 -6.31 -8.86
C ASP A 457 -22.13 -7.41 -8.18
N LEU A 458 -22.06 -8.65 -8.68
CA LEU A 458 -22.70 -9.80 -8.05
C LEU A 458 -22.23 -10.00 -6.61
N LEU A 459 -20.94 -9.80 -6.35
CA LEU A 459 -20.29 -9.88 -5.05
C LEU A 459 -20.46 -8.61 -4.18
N ASN A 460 -21.18 -7.59 -4.68
CA ASN A 460 -21.37 -6.27 -4.06
C ASN A 460 -20.07 -5.50 -3.81
N ILE A 461 -19.14 -5.57 -4.78
CA ILE A 461 -17.87 -4.85 -4.80
C ILE A 461 -17.88 -3.85 -5.95
N GLU A 462 -17.57 -2.58 -5.66
CA GLU A 462 -17.26 -1.60 -6.70
C GLU A 462 -15.76 -1.66 -7.01
N ILE A 463 -15.41 -2.00 -8.26
CA ILE A 463 -14.05 -1.79 -8.75
C ILE A 463 -13.87 -0.31 -9.07
N ILE A 464 -12.78 0.29 -8.61
CA ILE A 464 -12.43 1.68 -8.83
C ILE A 464 -11.10 1.71 -9.61
N PRO A 465 -11.07 2.18 -10.87
CA PRO A 465 -9.83 2.31 -11.60
C PRO A 465 -9.04 3.49 -11.06
N SER A 466 -7.79 3.24 -10.68
CA SER A 466 -6.84 4.28 -10.27
C SER A 466 -5.90 4.63 -11.41
N LEU A 467 -5.73 5.93 -11.65
CA LEU A 467 -5.00 6.51 -12.78
C LEU A 467 -3.93 7.47 -12.26
N ASN A 468 -2.71 7.33 -12.76
CA ASN A 468 -1.59 8.21 -12.42
C ASN A 468 -1.44 9.31 -13.48
N ILE A 469 -2.06 10.47 -13.22
CA ILE A 469 -2.04 11.65 -14.09
C ILE A 469 -1.10 12.68 -13.44
N GLY A 470 0.19 12.38 -13.50
CA GLY A 470 1.24 13.07 -12.75
C GLY A 470 2.50 12.22 -12.70
N GLU A 471 3.12 12.11 -11.52
CA GLU A 471 4.24 11.19 -11.25
C GLU A 471 3.79 9.72 -11.33
N SER A 472 4.75 8.78 -11.35
CA SER A 472 4.49 7.33 -11.43
C SER A 472 3.70 6.89 -12.68
N ALA A 473 4.02 7.45 -13.84
CA ALA A 473 3.28 7.27 -15.09
C ALA A 473 4.08 6.57 -16.23
N ARG A 474 5.29 6.06 -15.97
CA ARG A 474 6.23 5.65 -17.03
C ARG A 474 5.70 4.61 -18.02
N ALA A 475 4.93 3.62 -17.56
CA ALA A 475 4.34 2.60 -18.43
C ALA A 475 3.19 3.13 -19.31
N ALA A 476 2.72 4.36 -19.10
CA ALA A 476 1.87 5.07 -20.05
C ALA A 476 2.68 5.90 -21.05
N ILE A 477 3.81 6.48 -20.61
CA ILE A 477 4.59 7.45 -21.39
C ILE A 477 5.48 6.76 -22.43
N VAL A 478 6.25 5.74 -22.03
CA VAL A 478 7.25 5.09 -22.88
C VAL A 478 6.63 4.37 -24.09
N PRO A 479 5.54 3.58 -23.94
CA PRO A 479 4.95 2.88 -25.10
C PRO A 479 4.37 3.82 -26.16
N LEU A 480 3.76 4.94 -25.77
CA LEU A 480 3.18 5.91 -26.71
C LEU A 480 4.28 6.62 -27.51
N LYS A 481 5.39 6.99 -26.85
CA LYS A 481 6.59 7.54 -27.50
C LYS A 481 7.15 6.60 -28.56
N ARG A 482 7.24 5.29 -28.29
CA ARG A 482 7.81 4.31 -29.24
C ARG A 482 6.85 3.91 -30.36
N GLY A 483 5.55 3.77 -30.09
CA GLY A 483 4.54 3.55 -31.13
C GLY A 483 4.59 4.63 -32.22
N SER A 484 4.69 5.90 -31.83
CA SER A 484 4.85 7.03 -32.76
C SER A 484 6.08 6.95 -33.66
N GLN A 485 7.16 6.32 -33.20
CA GLN A 485 8.42 6.24 -33.95
C GLN A 485 8.40 5.08 -34.95
N MET A 486 7.63 4.03 -34.69
CA MET A 486 7.58 2.82 -35.52
C MET A 486 6.59 2.91 -36.69
N SER A 487 5.55 3.74 -36.62
CA SER A 487 4.50 3.83 -37.65
C SER A 487 4.81 4.76 -38.83
N GLY A 488 5.86 5.60 -38.75
CA GLY A 488 6.19 6.61 -39.76
C GLY A 488 5.14 7.74 -39.92
N THR A 489 4.02 7.67 -39.21
CA THR A 489 2.99 8.70 -39.14
C THR A 489 3.50 9.95 -38.44
N GLN A 490 2.83 11.08 -38.69
CA GLN A 490 3.13 12.39 -38.09
C GLN A 490 3.44 12.30 -36.59
N SER A 491 4.59 12.85 -36.18
CA SER A 491 5.18 12.69 -34.84
C SER A 491 4.18 12.99 -33.73
N VAL A 492 3.70 11.94 -33.06
CA VAL A 492 2.79 12.05 -31.92
C VAL A 492 3.56 12.65 -30.75
N SER A 493 3.10 13.80 -30.27
CA SER A 493 3.66 14.48 -29.11
C SER A 493 3.75 13.54 -27.89
N PRO A 494 4.88 13.50 -27.17
CA PRO A 494 4.97 12.76 -25.92
C PRO A 494 4.14 13.44 -24.81
N LEU A 495 3.71 12.67 -23.81
CA LEU A 495 2.99 13.18 -22.62
C LEU A 495 3.87 13.99 -21.65
N TYR A 496 5.17 14.14 -21.95
CA TYR A 496 6.15 14.91 -21.17
C TYR A 496 6.83 15.98 -22.04
N ASP A 497 7.69 16.82 -21.47
CA ASP A 497 8.52 17.74 -22.25
C ASP A 497 9.96 17.19 -22.36
N PRO A 498 10.45 16.82 -23.56
CA PRO A 498 11.80 16.30 -23.74
C PRO A 498 12.89 17.37 -23.64
N ASP A 499 12.55 18.66 -23.71
CA ASP A 499 13.52 19.78 -23.63
C ASP A 499 13.63 20.36 -22.21
N ASP A 500 12.87 19.81 -21.25
CA ASP A 500 12.86 20.25 -19.87
C ASP A 500 14.06 19.65 -19.11
N ILE A 501 14.71 20.45 -18.26
CA ILE A 501 15.93 20.09 -17.51
C ILE A 501 15.71 20.03 -15.98
N ASP A 502 14.50 20.24 -15.47
CA ASP A 502 14.21 20.22 -14.04
C ASP A 502 14.03 18.82 -13.45
N PHE A 503 15.01 18.39 -12.67
CA PHE A 503 15.09 17.05 -12.13
C PHE A 503 14.34 16.91 -10.79
N VAL A 504 13.60 15.80 -10.61
CA VAL A 504 12.78 15.54 -9.41
C VAL A 504 12.80 14.08 -8.94
N ASP A 505 12.82 13.10 -9.84
CA ASP A 505 12.78 11.67 -9.51
C ASP A 505 14.19 11.04 -9.62
N PRO A 506 14.90 10.78 -8.49
CA PRO A 506 16.27 10.24 -8.50
C PRO A 506 16.39 8.86 -9.17
N PHE A 507 15.28 8.12 -9.26
CA PHE A 507 15.29 6.80 -9.88
C PHE A 507 14.98 6.86 -11.38
N TYR A 508 14.37 7.92 -11.92
CA TYR A 508 13.95 8.00 -13.33
C TYR A 508 14.51 9.23 -14.06
N PRO A 509 15.82 9.25 -14.36
CA PRO A 509 16.52 10.44 -14.85
C PRO A 509 16.16 10.88 -16.28
N GLN A 510 15.42 10.05 -17.02
CA GLN A 510 15.02 10.35 -18.40
C GLN A 510 13.70 11.17 -18.51
N LYS A 511 13.17 11.67 -17.38
CA LYS A 511 11.92 12.45 -17.26
C LYS A 511 10.65 11.77 -17.77
N ASP A 512 10.74 10.50 -18.16
CA ASP A 512 9.65 9.72 -18.70
C ASP A 512 8.78 9.04 -17.62
N SER A 513 9.03 9.29 -16.33
CA SER A 513 8.20 8.81 -15.21
C SER A 513 7.04 9.73 -14.82
N ALA A 514 6.95 10.96 -15.35
CA ALA A 514 5.90 11.92 -15.01
C ALA A 514 5.22 12.53 -16.24
N MET A 515 3.88 12.60 -16.23
CA MET A 515 3.11 13.33 -17.23
C MET A 515 3.22 14.83 -16.98
N ASN A 516 3.41 15.61 -18.03
CA ASN A 516 3.48 17.06 -17.93
C ASN A 516 2.04 17.63 -17.90
N PRO A 517 1.61 18.31 -16.81
CA PRO A 517 0.25 18.81 -16.63
C PRO A 517 -0.08 20.01 -17.54
N CYS A 518 0.92 20.67 -18.11
CA CYS A 518 0.75 21.81 -19.02
C CYS A 518 0.41 21.37 -20.46
N ARG A 519 0.40 20.06 -20.75
CA ARG A 519 0.21 19.50 -22.09
C ARG A 519 -1.24 19.14 -22.38
N LYS A 520 -1.74 19.57 -23.56
CA LYS A 520 -3.03 19.11 -24.09
C LYS A 520 -3.06 17.58 -24.24
N GLU A 521 -1.93 17.00 -24.60
CA GLU A 521 -1.77 15.55 -24.78
C GLU A 521 -2.06 14.74 -23.51
N THR A 522 -1.69 15.26 -22.34
CA THR A 522 -2.01 14.65 -21.02
C THR A 522 -3.51 14.64 -20.77
N LYS A 523 -4.22 15.71 -21.18
CA LYS A 523 -5.69 15.78 -21.11
C LYS A 523 -6.37 14.88 -22.14
N ASP A 524 -5.86 14.83 -23.36
CA ASP A 524 -6.37 13.95 -24.42
C ASP A 524 -6.22 12.46 -24.05
N PHE A 525 -5.08 12.08 -23.46
CA PHE A 525 -4.84 10.76 -22.86
C PHE A 525 -5.90 10.44 -21.81
N TYR A 526 -6.08 11.34 -20.83
CA TYR A 526 -7.02 11.15 -19.73
C TYR A 526 -8.46 10.98 -20.23
N ILE A 527 -8.91 11.86 -21.14
CA ILE A 527 -10.23 11.77 -21.79
C ILE A 527 -10.40 10.43 -22.52
N HIS A 528 -9.38 9.94 -23.22
CA HIS A 528 -9.46 8.65 -23.91
C HIS A 528 -9.55 7.48 -22.93
N VAL A 529 -8.74 7.45 -21.87
CA VAL A 529 -8.82 6.42 -20.83
C VAL A 529 -10.19 6.41 -20.15
N LEU A 530 -10.74 7.57 -19.79
CA LEU A 530 -12.10 7.68 -19.23
C LEU A 530 -13.17 7.15 -20.20
N ARG A 531 -13.06 7.47 -21.50
CA ARG A 531 -13.98 6.97 -22.54
C ARG A 531 -13.89 5.44 -22.68
N GLN A 532 -12.69 4.88 -22.68
CA GLN A 532 -12.48 3.42 -22.76
C GLN A 532 -12.95 2.69 -21.49
N LEU A 533 -12.77 3.27 -20.30
CA LEU A 533 -13.34 2.73 -19.06
C LEU A 533 -14.88 2.77 -19.10
N LYS A 534 -15.48 3.87 -19.58
CA LYS A 534 -16.95 4.00 -19.72
C LYS A 534 -17.53 2.97 -20.70
N ASP A 535 -16.84 2.69 -21.80
CA ASP A 535 -17.14 1.64 -22.79
C ASP A 535 -17.13 0.23 -22.15
N ILE A 536 -16.07 -0.10 -21.40
CA ILE A 536 -15.92 -1.35 -20.66
C ILE A 536 -17.02 -1.52 -19.59
N TYR A 537 -17.24 -0.51 -18.75
CA TYR A 537 -18.25 -0.55 -17.68
C TYR A 537 -19.67 -0.63 -18.25
N GLY A 538 -19.97 0.16 -19.30
CA GLY A 538 -21.25 0.13 -19.98
C GLY A 538 -21.55 -1.21 -20.65
N THR A 539 -20.53 -1.91 -21.15
CA THR A 539 -20.65 -3.28 -21.68
C THR A 539 -21.00 -4.28 -20.58
N ALA A 540 -20.42 -4.13 -19.38
CA ALA A 540 -20.79 -4.88 -18.17
C ALA A 540 -22.15 -4.45 -17.56
N ALA A 541 -22.91 -3.59 -18.24
CA ALA A 541 -24.15 -2.96 -17.76
C ALA A 541 -24.02 -2.14 -16.46
N LEU A 542 -22.80 -1.69 -16.12
CA LEU A 542 -22.51 -0.89 -14.92
C LEU A 542 -22.17 0.58 -15.26
N PRO A 543 -22.55 1.56 -14.42
CA PRO A 543 -22.05 2.92 -14.53
C PRO A 543 -20.66 3.07 -13.90
N LEU A 544 -19.73 3.74 -14.60
CA LEU A 544 -18.46 4.20 -14.04
C LEU A 544 -18.69 5.39 -13.09
N LYS A 545 -19.05 5.10 -11.83
CA LYS A 545 -19.39 6.12 -10.81
C LYS A 545 -18.17 6.83 -10.23
N THR A 546 -17.09 6.08 -10.02
CA THR A 546 -15.91 6.50 -9.25
C THR A 546 -14.63 6.24 -10.03
N ILE A 547 -13.66 7.15 -9.93
CA ILE A 547 -12.25 6.93 -10.31
C ILE A 547 -11.35 7.34 -9.14
N MET A 548 -10.09 6.89 -9.14
CA MET A 548 -9.07 7.43 -8.23
C MET A 548 -7.91 8.07 -8.99
N ILE A 549 -7.47 9.28 -8.60
CA ILE A 549 -6.17 9.83 -8.98
C ILE A 549 -5.12 9.30 -8.00
N GLY A 550 -4.25 8.41 -8.48
CA GLY A 550 -3.30 7.65 -7.65
C GLY A 550 -1.94 8.32 -7.42
N SER A 551 -1.66 9.40 -8.16
CA SER A 551 -0.35 10.04 -8.25
C SER A 551 -0.32 11.45 -7.67
N LYS A 552 0.82 11.84 -7.09
CA LYS A 552 1.15 13.26 -6.90
C LYS A 552 1.34 13.93 -8.26
N VAL A 553 0.99 15.22 -8.35
CA VAL A 553 1.30 16.09 -9.49
C VAL A 553 2.30 17.13 -9.02
N ASN A 554 3.57 16.84 -9.17
CA ASN A 554 4.66 17.65 -8.61
C ASN A 554 5.11 18.71 -9.62
N PHE A 555 4.61 19.93 -9.50
CA PHE A 555 4.86 20.97 -10.48
C PHE A 555 6.32 21.46 -10.52
N ASN A 556 7.16 21.08 -9.56
CA ASN A 556 8.62 21.29 -9.66
C ASN A 556 9.24 20.51 -10.83
N GLN A 557 8.61 19.42 -11.31
CA GLN A 557 9.04 18.63 -12.48
C GLN A 557 9.06 19.45 -13.80
N VAL A 558 8.27 20.53 -13.84
CA VAL A 558 7.91 21.27 -15.07
C VAL A 558 8.16 22.79 -14.98
N LEU A 559 8.94 23.24 -13.99
CA LEU A 559 9.26 24.66 -13.77
C LEU A 559 10.06 25.31 -14.91
N ASN A 560 10.60 24.54 -15.85
CA ASN A 560 11.23 25.03 -17.07
C ASN A 560 10.58 24.46 -18.36
N SER A 561 9.44 23.78 -18.28
CA SER A 561 8.82 23.16 -19.47
C SER A 561 8.27 24.22 -20.41
N LYS A 562 8.55 24.10 -21.71
CA LYS A 562 8.10 25.09 -22.73
C LYS A 562 6.59 25.16 -22.88
N TYR A 563 5.87 24.14 -22.39
CA TYR A 563 4.41 24.07 -22.41
C TYR A 563 3.74 24.81 -21.24
N CYS A 564 4.48 25.14 -20.18
CA CYS A 564 3.97 25.87 -19.01
C CYS A 564 4.13 27.39 -19.13
N TYR A 565 4.62 27.87 -20.28
CA TYR A 565 4.95 29.27 -20.56
C TYR A 565 4.37 29.70 -21.92
N PRO A 566 4.28 31.01 -22.20
CA PRO A 566 4.02 31.50 -23.55
C PRO A 566 5.01 30.91 -24.58
N PRO A 567 4.55 30.45 -25.76
CA PRO A 567 5.33 29.61 -26.67
C PRO A 567 6.51 30.35 -27.35
N ASN A 568 6.60 31.67 -27.18
CA ASN A 568 7.67 32.51 -27.70
C ASN A 568 8.88 32.64 -26.76
N LEU A 569 8.87 32.02 -25.57
CA LEU A 569 9.98 32.12 -24.60
C LEU A 569 11.06 31.04 -24.81
N ASN A 570 12.28 31.48 -25.11
CA ASN A 570 13.46 30.63 -25.19
C ASN A 570 13.88 30.09 -23.79
N ILE A 571 14.82 29.15 -23.75
CA ILE A 571 15.21 28.49 -22.49
C ILE A 571 15.84 29.45 -21.45
N ALA A 572 16.59 30.47 -21.88
CA ALA A 572 17.15 31.47 -20.97
C ALA A 572 16.06 32.39 -20.39
N GLN A 573 15.07 32.76 -21.22
CA GLN A 573 13.90 33.53 -20.78
C GLN A 573 13.05 32.73 -19.78
N ARG A 574 12.77 31.45 -20.06
CA ARG A 574 12.06 30.56 -19.12
C ARG A 574 12.81 30.41 -17.79
N LEU A 575 14.12 30.18 -17.83
CA LEU A 575 14.96 30.13 -16.62
C LEU A 575 14.91 31.44 -15.81
N SER A 576 14.85 32.61 -16.47
CA SER A 576 14.67 33.90 -15.78
C SER A 576 13.25 34.11 -15.21
N ALA A 577 12.23 33.51 -15.83
CA ALA A 577 10.84 33.57 -15.40
C ALA A 577 10.44 32.43 -14.42
N ARG A 578 11.39 31.58 -14.01
CA ARG A 578 11.16 30.42 -13.13
C ARG A 578 10.49 30.82 -11.83
N GLU A 579 11.01 31.83 -11.15
CA GLU A 579 10.53 32.25 -9.83
C GLU A 579 9.11 32.83 -9.87
N GLN A 580 8.68 33.39 -11.01
CA GLN A 580 7.30 33.84 -11.21
C GLN A 580 6.33 32.66 -11.32
N LEU A 581 6.65 31.64 -12.11
CA LEU A 581 5.83 30.42 -12.20
C LEU A 581 5.80 29.67 -10.84
N ARG A 582 6.93 29.65 -10.14
CA ARG A 582 7.05 29.11 -8.78
C ARG A 582 6.19 29.86 -7.75
N ALA A 583 6.09 31.19 -7.84
CA ALA A 583 5.16 31.96 -7.00
C ALA A 583 3.67 31.63 -7.28
N LEU A 584 3.34 31.22 -8.52
CA LEU A 584 1.99 30.87 -8.95
C LEU A 584 1.68 29.36 -8.90
N ILE A 585 2.64 28.52 -8.47
CA ILE A 585 2.59 27.05 -8.58
C ILE A 585 1.33 26.43 -7.96
N ASN A 586 0.86 27.00 -6.85
CA ASN A 586 -0.31 26.52 -6.11
C ASN A 586 -1.65 26.92 -6.75
N GLN A 587 -1.72 28.06 -7.43
CA GLN A 587 -2.86 28.42 -8.28
C GLN A 587 -2.89 27.54 -9.53
N PHE A 588 -1.73 27.27 -10.13
CA PHE A 588 -1.64 26.42 -11.31
C PHE A 588 -2.03 24.97 -11.01
N LYS A 589 -1.58 24.39 -9.88
CA LYS A 589 -2.00 23.07 -9.40
C LYS A 589 -3.51 23.00 -9.10
N LEU A 590 -4.09 24.02 -8.47
CA LEU A 590 -5.54 24.11 -8.23
C LEU A 590 -6.31 24.15 -9.56
N ASN A 591 -5.85 24.92 -10.55
CA ASN A 591 -6.47 24.98 -11.88
C ASN A 591 -6.42 23.63 -12.59
N PHE A 592 -5.28 22.94 -12.57
CA PHE A 592 -5.12 21.60 -13.16
C PHE A 592 -6.01 20.54 -12.49
N THR A 593 -6.04 20.54 -11.14
CA THR A 593 -6.93 19.70 -10.33
C THR A 593 -8.40 19.94 -10.70
N THR A 594 -8.78 21.21 -10.84
CA THR A 594 -10.14 21.61 -11.23
C THR A 594 -10.50 21.17 -12.65
N ASP A 595 -9.57 21.24 -13.59
CA ASP A 595 -9.79 20.79 -14.96
C ASP A 595 -9.91 19.26 -15.07
N LEU A 596 -9.12 18.49 -14.32
CA LEU A 596 -9.23 17.02 -14.27
C LEU A 596 -10.54 16.56 -13.61
N VAL A 597 -10.99 17.22 -12.54
CA VAL A 597 -12.28 16.92 -11.88
C VAL A 597 -13.45 17.27 -12.79
N ASN A 598 -13.44 18.44 -13.43
CA ASN A 598 -14.49 18.82 -14.39
C ASN A 598 -14.47 17.95 -15.66
N THR A 599 -13.30 17.47 -16.09
CA THR A 599 -13.18 16.50 -17.19
C THR A 599 -13.74 15.13 -16.81
N ALA A 600 -13.56 14.67 -15.56
CA ALA A 600 -14.22 13.46 -15.06
C ALA A 600 -15.75 13.62 -15.06
N LYS A 601 -16.25 14.73 -14.49
CA LYS A 601 -17.68 15.09 -14.49
C LYS A 601 -18.27 15.09 -15.90
N ALA A 602 -17.61 15.71 -16.87
CA ALA A 602 -18.06 15.78 -18.26
C ALA A 602 -18.16 14.40 -18.94
N ASN A 603 -17.42 13.39 -18.45
CA ASN A 603 -17.54 12.01 -18.90
C ASN A 603 -18.62 11.21 -18.14
N GLY A 604 -19.24 11.77 -17.10
CA GLY A 604 -20.34 11.17 -16.33
C GLY A 604 -19.93 10.57 -14.98
N ILE A 605 -18.73 10.87 -14.49
CA ILE A 605 -18.22 10.39 -13.20
C ILE A 605 -18.73 11.30 -12.07
N SER A 606 -19.29 10.71 -11.03
CA SER A 606 -19.93 11.41 -9.90
C SER A 606 -19.06 11.49 -8.64
N ASN A 607 -18.01 10.68 -8.54
CA ASN A 607 -17.07 10.66 -7.41
C ASN A 607 -15.62 10.63 -7.93
N VAL A 608 -14.78 11.54 -7.45
CA VAL A 608 -13.34 11.53 -7.71
C VAL A 608 -12.62 11.33 -6.39
N MET A 609 -12.00 10.17 -6.25
CA MET A 609 -11.13 9.79 -5.15
C MET A 609 -9.70 10.24 -5.47
N ALA A 610 -8.92 10.69 -4.49
CA ALA A 610 -7.52 11.07 -4.73
C ALA A 610 -6.68 11.04 -3.45
N ILE A 611 -5.36 10.83 -3.60
CA ILE A 611 -4.41 10.97 -2.49
C ILE A 611 -4.32 12.42 -1.99
N ASP A 612 -3.91 12.60 -0.73
CA ASP A 612 -3.80 13.93 -0.08
C ASP A 612 -3.01 14.94 -0.92
N ASP A 613 -1.89 14.53 -1.51
CA ASP A 613 -1.02 15.35 -2.37
C ASP A 613 -1.69 15.88 -3.66
N PHE A 614 -2.81 15.31 -4.11
CA PHE A 614 -3.55 15.84 -5.27
C PHE A 614 -4.46 17.01 -4.90
N LEU A 615 -4.97 17.01 -3.67
CA LEU A 615 -6.02 17.93 -3.19
C LEU A 615 -5.46 19.09 -2.34
N THR A 616 -4.14 19.30 -2.38
CA THR A 616 -3.40 20.18 -1.48
C THR A 616 -2.34 21.01 -2.21
N ALA A 617 -1.97 22.15 -1.63
CA ALA A 617 -0.88 23.00 -2.10
C ALA A 617 0.50 22.29 -2.03
N GLU A 618 1.39 22.59 -2.99
CA GLU A 618 2.82 22.36 -2.83
C GLU A 618 3.41 23.28 -1.75
N ARG A 619 4.40 22.75 -1.03
CA ARG A 619 5.22 23.49 -0.06
C ARG A 619 6.37 24.23 -0.76
N ASP A 620 6.87 25.29 -0.13
CA ASP A 620 8.20 25.85 -0.48
C ASP A 620 9.34 24.89 -0.10
N ILE A 621 10.55 25.15 -0.62
CA ILE A 621 11.75 24.33 -0.39
C ILE A 621 12.15 24.23 1.09
N GLY A 622 11.87 25.25 1.90
CA GLY A 622 12.14 25.20 3.34
C GLY A 622 11.05 24.50 4.15
N GLY A 623 9.95 24.08 3.50
CA GLY A 623 8.81 23.43 4.15
C GLY A 623 7.93 24.37 4.99
N ASN A 624 8.16 25.69 4.94
CA ASN A 624 7.56 26.68 5.84
C ASN A 624 6.07 26.94 5.57
N THR A 625 5.66 26.80 4.30
CA THR A 625 4.28 26.92 3.83
C THR A 625 3.43 25.86 4.52
N PRO A 626 2.37 26.24 5.28
CA PRO A 626 1.49 25.29 5.92
C PRO A 626 0.85 24.31 4.93
N PHE A 627 0.68 23.06 5.33
CA PHE A 627 -0.18 22.10 4.60
C PHE A 627 -1.57 22.72 4.42
N THR A 628 -1.96 22.95 3.17
CA THR A 628 -3.16 23.70 2.82
C THR A 628 -4.00 22.86 1.87
N VAL A 629 -5.17 22.40 2.33
CA VAL A 629 -6.19 21.73 1.51
C VAL A 629 -6.89 22.76 0.62
N TYR A 630 -7.25 22.38 -0.60
CA TYR A 630 -8.01 23.27 -1.48
C TYR A 630 -9.47 23.41 -1.02
N ASP A 631 -9.96 24.64 -0.84
CA ASP A 631 -11.39 24.90 -0.56
C ASP A 631 -12.25 24.35 -1.71
N THR A 632 -13.28 23.56 -1.36
CA THR A 632 -14.27 23.05 -2.32
C THR A 632 -15.22 24.13 -2.80
N LEU A 633 -15.30 25.25 -2.08
CA LEU A 633 -15.91 26.50 -2.49
C LEU A 633 -14.85 27.44 -3.06
N ASP A 634 -15.27 28.36 -3.93
CA ASP A 634 -14.45 29.50 -4.28
C ASP A 634 -14.53 30.58 -3.17
N PRO A 635 -13.41 31.15 -2.69
CA PRO A 635 -13.43 32.05 -1.53
C PRO A 635 -14.11 33.39 -1.82
N ASN A 636 -14.11 33.84 -3.08
CA ASN A 636 -14.68 35.14 -3.46
C ASN A 636 -16.19 35.03 -3.72
N THR A 637 -16.63 33.95 -4.37
CA THR A 637 -18.02 33.77 -4.81
C THR A 637 -18.83 32.81 -3.93
N ARG A 638 -18.16 32.01 -3.08
CA ARG A 638 -18.71 30.90 -2.27
C ARG A 638 -19.48 29.83 -3.08
N VAL A 639 -19.34 29.85 -4.40
CA VAL A 639 -19.87 28.82 -5.31
C VAL A 639 -19.00 27.56 -5.21
N PRO A 640 -19.56 26.34 -5.20
CA PRO A 640 -18.78 25.11 -5.28
C PRO A 640 -17.92 25.06 -6.55
N ARG A 641 -16.62 24.80 -6.41
CA ARG A 641 -15.68 24.58 -7.52
C ARG A 641 -15.97 23.31 -8.31
N PHE A 642 -16.57 22.32 -7.63
CA PHE A 642 -16.78 20.96 -8.13
C PHE A 642 -18.28 20.57 -8.09
N PRO A 643 -19.20 21.38 -8.66
CA PRO A 643 -20.63 21.24 -8.42
C PRO A 643 -21.15 19.93 -9.01
N GLY A 644 -21.78 19.08 -8.19
CA GLY A 644 -22.29 17.77 -8.60
C GLY A 644 -21.23 16.66 -8.70
N VAL A 645 -20.05 16.84 -8.12
CA VAL A 645 -19.04 15.79 -7.93
C VAL A 645 -18.75 15.66 -6.44
N THR A 646 -18.74 14.42 -5.92
CA THR A 646 -18.17 14.14 -4.59
C THR A 646 -16.66 14.02 -4.72
N LEU A 647 -15.90 14.71 -3.85
CA LEU A 647 -14.46 14.52 -3.74
C LEU A 647 -14.14 13.69 -2.50
N SER A 648 -13.33 12.63 -2.71
CA SER A 648 -12.94 11.69 -1.65
C SER A 648 -11.43 11.72 -1.42
N ALA A 649 -10.98 12.23 -0.27
CA ALA A 649 -9.57 12.29 0.12
C ALA A 649 -9.12 10.94 0.74
N VAL A 650 -8.05 10.37 0.18
CA VAL A 650 -7.44 9.10 0.64
C VAL A 650 -6.34 9.40 1.64
N HIS A 651 -6.76 9.57 2.88
CA HIS A 651 -5.91 10.14 3.91
C HIS A 651 -4.88 9.13 4.42
N SER A 652 -3.62 9.34 4.01
CA SER A 652 -2.60 8.28 4.05
C SER A 652 -1.19 8.73 4.44
N THR A 653 -0.86 10.01 4.34
CA THR A 653 0.51 10.50 4.53
C THR A 653 0.85 10.65 6.02
N TYR A 654 2.08 10.29 6.42
CA TYR A 654 2.61 10.55 7.77
C TYR A 654 3.06 12.03 7.94
N SER A 655 3.16 12.52 9.17
CA SER A 655 3.65 13.87 9.47
C SER A 655 5.19 13.87 9.48
N ILE A 656 5.80 14.38 8.42
CA ILE A 656 7.22 14.76 8.45
C ILE A 656 7.41 16.00 9.33
N ALA A 657 8.64 16.27 9.80
CA ALA A 657 8.88 17.44 10.64
C ALA A 657 8.50 18.75 9.90
N GLY A 658 7.57 19.52 10.47
CA GLY A 658 6.94 20.69 9.81
C GLY A 658 5.59 20.39 9.14
N ASP A 659 5.04 19.19 9.32
CA ASP A 659 3.77 18.76 8.73
C ASP A 659 2.64 18.57 9.75
N LEU A 660 1.41 18.83 9.31
CA LEU A 660 0.25 18.70 10.19
C LEU A 660 0.09 17.22 10.60
N PRO A 661 -0.20 16.94 11.88
CA PRO A 661 -0.54 15.58 12.31
C PRO A 661 -1.67 14.98 11.48
N LEU A 662 -1.62 13.65 11.30
CA LEU A 662 -2.62 12.84 10.58
C LEU A 662 -4.06 13.33 10.87
N TRP A 663 -4.46 13.28 12.14
CA TRP A 663 -5.79 13.69 12.61
C TRP A 663 -6.23 15.07 12.11
N LYS A 664 -5.31 16.05 12.11
CA LYS A 664 -5.60 17.44 11.74
C LYS A 664 -5.79 17.60 10.24
N ARG A 665 -5.12 16.78 9.41
CA ARG A 665 -5.32 16.77 7.96
C ARG A 665 -6.64 16.14 7.57
N GLY A 666 -6.97 14.99 8.16
CA GLY A 666 -8.28 14.35 7.99
C GLY A 666 -9.42 15.32 8.34
N ASP A 667 -9.30 16.04 9.46
CA ASP A 667 -10.28 17.07 9.83
C ASP A 667 -10.29 18.27 8.87
N SER A 668 -9.14 18.75 8.42
CA SER A 668 -9.07 19.85 7.43
C SER A 668 -9.80 19.50 6.11
N PHE A 669 -9.74 18.24 5.68
CA PHE A 669 -10.54 17.75 4.56
C PHE A 669 -12.03 17.68 4.91
N ALA A 670 -12.38 17.15 6.08
CA ALA A 670 -13.76 17.02 6.52
C ALA A 670 -14.47 18.38 6.68
N GLU A 671 -13.80 19.41 7.22
CA GLU A 671 -14.30 20.78 7.37
C GLU A 671 -14.66 21.42 6.01
N LEU A 672 -13.80 21.21 5.01
CA LEU A 672 -14.01 21.68 3.63
C LEU A 672 -14.98 20.80 2.82
N GLY A 673 -15.69 19.87 3.47
CA GLY A 673 -16.75 19.08 2.84
C GLY A 673 -16.30 17.88 2.00
N TYR A 674 -15.00 17.58 1.96
CA TYR A 674 -14.50 16.34 1.36
C TYR A 674 -15.01 15.13 2.14
N LYS A 675 -15.16 13.99 1.46
CA LYS A 675 -15.30 12.70 2.13
C LYS A 675 -13.93 12.11 2.41
N VAL A 676 -13.68 11.71 3.65
CA VAL A 676 -12.37 11.22 4.12
C VAL A 676 -12.40 9.71 4.19
N ILE A 677 -11.43 9.07 3.54
CA ILE A 677 -11.20 7.64 3.59
C ILE A 677 -9.89 7.43 4.33
N LEU A 678 -9.95 6.83 5.52
CA LEU A 678 -8.80 6.58 6.37
C LEU A 678 -7.93 5.46 5.77
N SER A 679 -6.71 5.82 5.39
CA SER A 679 -5.70 4.91 4.87
C SER A 679 -4.31 5.15 5.52
N PRO A 680 -4.23 5.37 6.86
CA PRO A 680 -2.96 5.63 7.56
C PRO A 680 -1.99 4.44 7.42
N PRO A 681 -0.67 4.62 7.61
CA PRO A 681 0.29 3.61 7.19
C PRO A 681 0.28 2.32 8.03
N ILE A 682 -0.48 2.26 9.13
CA ILE A 682 -0.82 0.98 9.80
C ILE A 682 -1.65 0.04 8.90
N LEU A 683 -2.22 0.56 7.81
CA LEU A 683 -2.98 -0.17 6.78
C LEU A 683 -2.18 -0.46 5.50
N ASP A 684 -0.89 -0.10 5.44
CA ASP A 684 0.02 -0.44 4.34
C ASP A 684 0.52 -1.88 4.48
N PHE A 685 -0.17 -2.84 3.87
CA PHE A 685 0.22 -4.26 3.94
C PHE A 685 1.55 -4.54 3.22
N ASN A 686 2.10 -3.63 2.42
CA ASN A 686 3.45 -3.81 1.88
C ASN A 686 4.53 -3.83 2.98
N TYR A 687 4.30 -3.28 4.18
CA TYR A 687 5.19 -3.55 5.32
C TYR A 687 5.15 -5.03 5.71
N ALA A 688 6.29 -5.60 6.07
CA ALA A 688 6.37 -7.00 6.50
C ALA A 688 5.54 -7.28 7.77
N ILE A 689 5.16 -8.54 8.01
CA ILE A 689 4.37 -8.93 9.19
C ILE A 689 5.22 -8.94 10.47
N GLU A 690 6.45 -9.47 10.38
CA GLU A 690 7.43 -9.51 11.46
C GLU A 690 8.72 -8.79 11.03
N PRO A 691 9.58 -8.34 11.96
CA PRO A 691 10.82 -7.62 11.63
C PRO A 691 11.94 -8.51 11.04
N ASP A 692 11.60 -9.59 10.33
CA ASP A 692 12.53 -10.62 9.83
C ASP A 692 13.06 -10.30 8.41
N PRO A 693 14.38 -10.07 8.22
CA PRO A 693 15.01 -9.81 6.93
C PRO A 693 14.80 -10.88 5.85
N ASP A 694 14.36 -12.07 6.26
CA ASP A 694 14.05 -13.21 5.40
C ASP A 694 12.58 -13.23 4.91
N LEU A 695 11.73 -12.28 5.34
CA LEU A 695 10.34 -12.12 4.90
C LEU A 695 10.17 -11.00 3.83
N PRO A 696 9.17 -11.11 2.93
CA PRO A 696 8.80 -10.03 2.02
C PRO A 696 8.28 -8.81 2.77
N GLY A 697 8.54 -7.63 2.21
CA GLY A 697 7.92 -6.36 2.60
C GLY A 697 8.84 -5.16 2.48
N ASP A 698 8.29 -3.98 2.75
CA ASP A 698 9.02 -2.75 3.02
C ASP A 698 9.33 -2.62 4.53
N TYR A 699 10.35 -1.81 4.80
CA TYR A 699 11.02 -1.69 6.10
C TYR A 699 11.52 -0.25 6.33
N ASP A 700 10.63 0.74 6.14
CA ASP A 700 10.95 2.17 6.10
C ASP A 700 11.43 2.73 7.47
N ALA A 701 11.57 4.05 7.60
CA ALA A 701 11.92 4.70 8.87
C ALA A 701 10.77 4.72 9.91
N VAL A 702 9.51 4.75 9.48
CA VAL A 702 8.33 4.94 10.36
C VAL A 702 7.84 3.61 10.95
N PHE A 703 7.65 2.57 10.13
CA PHE A 703 7.18 1.23 10.51
C PHE A 703 8.19 0.16 10.11
N ARG A 704 8.67 -0.61 11.09
CA ARG A 704 9.60 -1.73 10.83
C ARG A 704 8.90 -3.06 10.50
N ASN A 705 7.63 -3.19 10.88
CA ASN A 705 6.69 -4.25 10.52
C ASN A 705 5.27 -3.83 10.94
N ILE A 706 4.26 -4.52 10.41
CA ILE A 706 2.86 -4.43 10.84
C ILE A 706 2.37 -5.86 11.12
N SER A 707 2.48 -6.27 12.39
CA SER A 707 2.02 -7.56 12.89
C SER A 707 0.49 -7.67 12.88
N LEU A 708 -0.02 -8.89 13.01
CA LEU A 708 -1.46 -9.16 13.06
C LEU A 708 -2.12 -8.43 14.24
N SER A 709 -1.50 -8.49 15.42
CA SER A 709 -1.88 -7.75 16.62
C SER A 709 -1.92 -6.24 16.39
N LYS A 710 -0.91 -5.68 15.72
CA LYS A 710 -0.86 -4.24 15.44
C LYS A 710 -1.98 -3.81 14.50
N LEU A 711 -2.27 -4.60 13.46
CA LEU A 711 -3.39 -4.32 12.55
C LEU A 711 -4.75 -4.48 13.24
N PHE A 712 -4.92 -5.43 14.16
CA PHE A 712 -6.16 -5.60 14.92
C PHE A 712 -6.44 -4.43 15.86
N ARG A 713 -5.38 -3.84 16.43
CA ARG A 713 -5.44 -2.66 17.31
C ARG A 713 -5.64 -1.34 16.56
N PHE A 714 -5.85 -1.37 15.25
CA PHE A 714 -6.34 -0.22 14.48
C PHE A 714 -7.72 0.22 15.01
N THR A 715 -7.84 1.51 15.36
CA THR A 715 -9.06 2.15 15.85
C THR A 715 -9.58 3.16 14.82
N PRO A 716 -10.48 2.77 13.89
CA PRO A 716 -10.94 3.66 12.82
C PRO A 716 -11.65 4.93 13.32
N ASP A 717 -12.45 4.82 14.39
CA ASP A 717 -13.22 5.95 14.93
C ASP A 717 -12.35 6.94 15.74
N SER A 718 -11.18 6.52 16.21
CA SER A 718 -10.30 7.38 16.99
C SER A 718 -9.33 8.14 16.08
N ARG A 719 -9.73 9.37 15.73
CA ARG A 719 -8.91 10.31 14.96
C ARG A 719 -7.53 10.53 15.58
N CYS A 720 -7.42 10.57 16.91
CA CYS A 720 -6.18 10.85 17.66
C CYS A 720 -5.26 9.63 17.86
N CYS A 721 -5.63 8.46 17.34
CA CYS A 721 -4.87 7.22 17.43
C CYS A 721 -4.39 6.76 16.05
N ASN A 722 -3.74 5.58 15.99
CA ASN A 722 -3.13 5.01 14.78
C ASN A 722 -1.89 5.78 14.28
N ILE A 723 -1.28 6.59 15.16
CA ILE A 723 -0.14 7.45 14.86
C ILE A 723 1.12 6.71 15.31
N PRO A 724 2.02 6.31 14.39
CA PRO A 724 3.20 5.55 14.76
C PRO A 724 4.13 6.33 15.68
N ASN A 725 4.67 5.64 16.69
CA ASN A 725 5.80 6.08 17.51
C ASN A 725 5.47 7.20 18.51
N THR A 726 4.21 7.38 18.90
CA THR A 726 3.87 8.28 20.02
C THR A 726 4.31 7.68 21.36
N LEU A 727 4.38 8.52 22.39
CA LEU A 727 4.80 8.12 23.74
C LEU A 727 3.79 7.21 24.46
N GLN A 728 2.54 7.12 23.98
CA GLN A 728 1.45 6.39 24.63
C GLN A 728 0.61 5.63 23.57
N HIS A 729 0.94 4.36 23.35
CA HIS A 729 0.12 3.37 22.61
C HIS A 729 -0.38 3.80 21.21
N ASP A 730 0.49 4.44 20.42
CA ASP A 730 0.19 4.99 19.07
C ASP A 730 -0.99 6.01 19.04
N CYS A 731 -1.28 6.66 20.18
CA CYS A 731 -2.18 7.81 20.27
C CYS A 731 -1.44 9.08 20.74
N VAL A 732 -1.90 10.25 20.31
CA VAL A 732 -1.55 11.56 20.90
C VAL A 732 -2.62 12.01 21.89
N ARG A 733 -2.31 12.89 22.84
CA ARG A 733 -3.29 13.38 23.83
C ARG A 733 -4.37 14.25 23.18
N GLN A 734 -5.54 14.32 23.80
CA GLN A 734 -6.66 15.11 23.27
C GLN A 734 -6.38 16.61 23.27
N ASP A 735 -5.67 17.13 24.27
CA ASP A 735 -5.23 18.53 24.29
C ASP A 735 -4.25 18.83 23.14
N ASP A 736 -3.46 17.83 22.75
CA ASP A 736 -2.59 17.84 21.57
C ASP A 736 -3.36 17.46 20.26
N CYS A 737 -4.67 17.22 20.34
CA CYS A 737 -5.55 16.72 19.28
C CYS A 737 -6.97 17.32 19.30
N PRO A 738 -7.14 18.66 19.23
CA PRO A 738 -8.45 19.28 19.11
C PRO A 738 -9.11 18.95 17.75
N THR A 739 -9.90 17.88 17.71
CA THR A 739 -10.59 17.44 16.49
C THR A 739 -11.87 18.21 16.24
N LEU A 740 -11.98 18.87 15.09
CA LEU A 740 -13.02 19.83 14.73
C LEU A 740 -13.84 19.42 13.47
N GLY A 741 -13.34 18.45 12.70
CA GLY A 741 -13.99 18.02 11.45
C GLY A 741 -15.36 17.34 11.68
N PRO A 742 -16.33 17.50 10.76
CA PRO A 742 -17.60 16.76 10.81
C PRO A 742 -17.39 15.25 10.69
N ALA A 743 -17.76 14.49 11.73
CA ALA A 743 -17.52 13.04 11.79
C ALA A 743 -18.19 12.27 10.64
N GLN A 744 -19.37 12.71 10.17
CA GLN A 744 -20.11 12.15 9.04
C GLN A 744 -19.45 12.36 7.66
N ASN A 745 -18.31 13.05 7.60
CA ASN A 745 -17.47 13.12 6.42
C ASN A 745 -16.39 12.02 6.39
N PHE A 746 -16.10 11.33 7.50
CA PHE A 746 -15.25 10.15 7.53
C PHE A 746 -16.07 8.92 7.09
N ILE A 747 -15.97 8.55 5.81
CA ILE A 747 -16.85 7.55 5.17
C ILE A 747 -16.30 6.12 5.22
N GLY A 748 -15.08 5.93 5.71
CA GLY A 748 -14.54 4.60 5.97
C GLY A 748 -13.03 4.47 5.76
N THR A 749 -12.61 3.29 5.28
CA THR A 749 -11.23 2.81 5.42
C THR A 749 -10.70 2.14 4.14
N LEU A 750 -9.40 2.26 3.90
CA LEU A 750 -8.70 1.66 2.75
C LEU A 750 -7.40 0.99 3.19
N GLY A 751 -7.31 -0.33 3.06
CA GLY A 751 -6.06 -1.08 3.12
C GLY A 751 -5.27 -0.95 1.82
N LYS A 752 -3.94 -0.91 1.89
CA LYS A 752 -3.05 -0.71 0.73
C LYS A 752 -2.11 -1.91 0.54
N VAL A 753 -1.94 -2.35 -0.69
CA VAL A 753 -0.99 -3.40 -1.09
C VAL A 753 -0.17 -2.90 -2.29
N ASP A 754 1.09 -2.53 -2.06
CA ASP A 754 2.11 -2.33 -3.11
C ASP A 754 2.74 -3.68 -3.48
N SER A 755 2.96 -3.96 -4.78
CA SER A 755 3.49 -5.25 -5.24
C SER A 755 4.94 -5.23 -5.71
N ARG A 756 5.69 -4.11 -5.61
CA ARG A 756 7.11 -4.00 -6.02
C ARG A 756 7.97 -5.18 -5.54
N LYS A 757 7.83 -5.55 -4.27
CA LYS A 757 8.60 -6.62 -3.60
C LYS A 757 7.88 -7.99 -3.60
N LEU A 758 6.71 -8.11 -4.23
CA LEU A 758 5.87 -9.31 -4.23
C LEU A 758 5.93 -10.02 -5.60
N ARG A 759 6.81 -11.03 -5.72
CA ARG A 759 7.19 -11.63 -7.02
C ARG A 759 6.62 -13.04 -7.26
N THR A 760 5.91 -13.59 -6.31
CA THR A 760 5.28 -14.91 -6.36
C THR A 760 3.93 -14.88 -5.66
N LEU A 761 2.97 -15.70 -6.07
CA LEU A 761 1.66 -15.77 -5.40
C LEU A 761 1.78 -16.21 -3.92
N LYS A 762 2.88 -16.88 -3.53
CA LYS A 762 3.22 -17.17 -2.13
C LYS A 762 3.58 -15.90 -1.35
N GLU A 763 4.41 -15.02 -1.91
CA GLU A 763 4.74 -13.72 -1.29
C GLU A 763 3.49 -12.83 -1.19
N TRP A 764 2.65 -12.79 -2.24
CA TRP A 764 1.35 -12.10 -2.22
C TRP A 764 0.42 -12.64 -1.12
N ASN A 765 0.19 -13.96 -1.09
CA ASN A 765 -0.68 -14.59 -0.10
C ASN A 765 -0.18 -14.36 1.32
N ASN A 766 1.13 -14.50 1.56
CA ASN A 766 1.75 -14.27 2.86
C ASN A 766 1.59 -12.82 3.34
N ILE A 767 1.64 -11.85 2.43
CA ILE A 767 1.52 -10.44 2.79
C ILE A 767 0.06 -10.02 3.05
N ILE A 768 -0.87 -10.51 2.23
CA ILE A 768 -2.27 -10.04 2.28
C ILE A 768 -3.11 -10.83 3.30
N PHE A 769 -2.83 -12.12 3.51
CA PHE A 769 -3.65 -12.99 4.35
C PHE A 769 -2.84 -13.56 5.54
N PRO A 770 -3.35 -13.47 6.78
CA PRO A 770 -4.72 -13.15 7.15
C PRO A 770 -5.04 -11.64 7.32
N ARG A 771 -4.10 -10.71 7.07
CA ARG A 771 -4.28 -9.27 7.35
C ARG A 771 -5.55 -8.65 6.75
N LEU A 772 -5.98 -9.05 5.55
CA LEU A 772 -7.25 -8.64 4.95
C LEU A 772 -8.47 -8.97 5.83
N VAL A 773 -8.47 -10.11 6.53
CA VAL A 773 -9.55 -10.53 7.44
C VAL A 773 -9.59 -9.65 8.69
N ILE A 774 -8.42 -9.34 9.24
CA ILE A 774 -8.25 -8.47 10.41
C ILE A 774 -8.69 -7.03 10.11
N PHE A 775 -8.30 -6.53 8.92
CA PHE A 775 -8.76 -5.25 8.42
C PHE A 775 -10.28 -5.25 8.21
N ALA A 776 -10.83 -6.25 7.54
CA ALA A 776 -12.27 -6.36 7.32
C ALA A 776 -13.08 -6.39 8.62
N GLU A 777 -12.57 -7.10 9.65
CA GLU A 777 -13.12 -7.09 11.00
C GLU A 777 -13.22 -5.66 11.56
N ARG A 778 -12.15 -4.86 11.53
CA ARG A 778 -12.18 -3.47 12.01
C ARG A 778 -12.88 -2.49 11.06
N SER A 779 -12.98 -2.78 9.76
CA SER A 779 -13.71 -1.96 8.79
C SER A 779 -15.23 -2.16 8.83
N TRP A 780 -15.72 -3.30 9.32
CA TRP A 780 -17.14 -3.60 9.49
C TRP A 780 -17.60 -3.44 10.93
N HIS A 781 -16.98 -4.19 11.86
CA HIS A 781 -17.35 -4.20 13.27
C HIS A 781 -16.72 -3.03 14.02
N LYS A 782 -17.41 -2.57 15.07
CA LYS A 782 -16.94 -1.54 16.01
C LYS A 782 -17.02 -2.09 17.43
N SER A 783 -15.88 -2.40 18.01
CA SER A 783 -15.85 -2.98 19.35
C SER A 783 -16.13 -1.95 20.45
N GLY A 784 -16.69 -2.42 21.55
CA GLY A 784 -16.78 -1.65 22.79
C GLY A 784 -15.42 -1.14 23.28
N TRP A 785 -14.32 -1.89 23.10
CA TRP A 785 -13.01 -1.42 23.58
C TRP A 785 -12.50 -0.21 22.79
N GLU A 786 -12.91 0.02 21.55
CA GLU A 786 -12.55 1.22 20.78
C GLU A 786 -13.03 2.51 21.46
N SER A 787 -14.09 2.43 22.28
CA SER A 787 -14.56 3.55 23.09
C SER A 787 -13.63 3.89 24.27
N SER A 788 -12.73 2.98 24.68
CA SER A 788 -11.74 3.24 25.75
C SER A 788 -10.57 4.13 25.29
N TYR A 789 -10.39 4.27 23.98
CA TYR A 789 -9.47 5.24 23.36
C TYR A 789 -10.05 6.67 23.24
N LYS A 790 -11.21 6.94 23.86
CA LYS A 790 -11.79 8.28 23.91
C LYS A 790 -11.19 9.11 25.07
N PRO A 791 -11.20 10.45 24.95
CA PRO A 791 -10.90 11.35 26.07
C PRO A 791 -12.06 11.39 27.06
N HIS A 792 -11.76 11.50 28.35
CA HIS A 792 -12.75 11.85 29.36
C HIS A 792 -12.82 13.37 29.50
N VAL A 793 -13.98 13.97 29.27
CA VAL A 793 -14.25 15.36 29.65
C VAL A 793 -14.97 15.34 31.00
N VAL A 794 -14.60 16.26 31.90
CA VAL A 794 -15.23 16.42 33.22
C VAL A 794 -15.60 17.90 33.39
N THR A 795 -16.84 18.19 33.76
CA THR A 795 -17.30 19.56 34.04
C THR A 795 -17.37 19.76 35.54
N VAL A 796 -16.54 20.65 36.09
CA VAL A 796 -16.51 20.96 37.52
C VAL A 796 -17.07 22.36 37.76
N ASN A 797 -18.11 22.47 38.59
CA ASN A 797 -18.70 23.74 39.04
C ASN A 797 -19.12 24.71 37.90
N ASN A 798 -19.79 24.21 36.86
CA ASN A 798 -20.23 24.97 35.67
C ASN A 798 -19.12 25.72 34.91
N VAL A 799 -17.84 25.43 35.17
CA VAL A 799 -16.71 25.90 34.36
C VAL A 799 -16.07 24.68 33.71
N THR A 800 -16.02 24.65 32.38
CA THR A 800 -15.27 23.63 31.65
C THR A 800 -13.77 23.87 31.88
N ARG A 801 -13.20 23.20 32.88
CA ARG A 801 -11.75 23.17 33.12
C ARG A 801 -11.18 21.87 32.60
N THR A 802 -10.12 21.96 31.81
CA THR A 802 -9.28 20.81 31.45
C THR A 802 -8.49 20.38 32.68
N GLU A 803 -9.06 19.49 33.50
CA GLU A 803 -8.28 18.76 34.49
C GLU A 803 -7.37 17.76 33.78
N THR A 804 -6.08 17.77 34.11
CA THR A 804 -5.03 16.99 33.41
C THR A 804 -5.03 15.51 33.83
N MET A 805 -6.20 14.87 33.82
CA MET A 805 -6.28 13.42 33.95
C MET A 805 -5.85 12.75 32.65
N GLN A 806 -5.14 11.64 32.80
CA GLN A 806 -4.63 10.85 31.70
C GLN A 806 -5.78 10.21 30.90
N TYR A 807 -5.45 9.61 29.74
CA TYR A 807 -6.32 8.62 29.12
C TYR A 807 -6.87 7.65 30.17
N SER A 808 -8.14 7.28 30.04
CA SER A 808 -8.57 5.97 30.54
C SER A 808 -7.62 4.94 29.94
N GLU A 809 -6.89 4.20 30.77
CA GLU A 809 -5.99 3.16 30.26
C GLU A 809 -6.80 2.27 29.30
N PRO A 810 -6.27 1.98 28.08
CA PRO A 810 -6.96 1.11 27.15
C PRO A 810 -7.34 -0.18 27.87
N GLN A 811 -8.56 -0.70 27.63
CA GLN A 811 -9.06 -1.84 28.39
C GLN A 811 -8.36 -3.14 27.96
N TRP A 812 -7.09 -3.29 28.32
CA TRP A 812 -6.17 -4.32 27.82
C TRP A 812 -6.69 -5.74 28.06
N ALA A 813 -7.43 -5.98 29.14
CA ALA A 813 -8.10 -7.25 29.37
C ALA A 813 -9.16 -7.56 28.29
N GLN A 814 -9.96 -6.57 27.88
CA GLN A 814 -10.92 -6.72 26.79
C GLN A 814 -10.23 -6.78 25.42
N ILE A 815 -9.29 -5.89 25.14
CA ILE A 815 -8.54 -5.83 23.87
C ILE A 815 -7.83 -7.16 23.60
N ASN A 816 -7.06 -7.66 24.59
CA ASN A 816 -6.33 -8.92 24.44
C ASN A 816 -7.28 -10.13 24.39
N ALA A 817 -8.44 -10.09 25.04
CA ALA A 817 -9.44 -11.16 24.96
C ALA A 817 -10.10 -11.21 23.58
N GLU A 818 -10.53 -10.08 23.03
CA GLU A 818 -11.12 -10.01 21.69
C GLU A 818 -10.07 -10.33 20.60
N GLU A 819 -8.84 -9.85 20.74
CA GLU A 819 -7.74 -10.20 19.83
C GLU A 819 -7.48 -11.71 19.84
N ARG A 820 -7.34 -12.33 21.03
CA ARG A 820 -7.16 -13.78 21.18
C ARG A 820 -8.26 -14.56 20.47
N ASP A 821 -9.50 -14.19 20.73
CA ASP A 821 -10.68 -14.87 20.20
C ASP A 821 -10.77 -14.74 18.67
N ILE A 822 -10.56 -13.54 18.13
CA ILE A 822 -10.57 -13.28 16.68
C ILE A 822 -9.37 -13.94 15.99
N MET A 823 -8.13 -13.81 16.49
CA MET A 823 -6.97 -14.47 15.90
C MET A 823 -7.07 -16.00 15.98
N GLY A 824 -7.57 -16.53 17.09
CA GLY A 824 -7.81 -17.97 17.26
C GLY A 824 -8.81 -18.52 16.25
N CYS A 825 -9.92 -17.83 16.01
CA CYS A 825 -10.88 -18.23 14.97
C CYS A 825 -10.38 -17.95 13.55
N ILE A 826 -9.55 -16.92 13.34
CA ILE A 826 -8.86 -16.72 12.06
C ILE A 826 -7.95 -17.91 11.74
N SER A 827 -7.14 -18.36 12.71
CA SER A 827 -6.27 -19.52 12.57
C SER A 827 -7.05 -20.81 12.34
N ARG A 828 -7.97 -21.16 13.26
CA ARG A 828 -8.74 -22.40 13.20
C ARG A 828 -9.65 -22.47 11.97
N LYS A 829 -10.46 -21.44 11.73
CA LYS A 829 -11.60 -21.46 10.80
C LYS A 829 -11.33 -20.72 9.50
N GLU A 830 -11.01 -19.42 9.58
CA GLU A 830 -11.05 -18.55 8.40
C GLU A 830 -9.94 -18.82 7.38
N LYS A 831 -8.74 -19.20 7.82
CA LYS A 831 -7.66 -19.63 6.89
C LYS A 831 -8.06 -20.86 6.07
N LEU A 832 -8.83 -21.80 6.63
CA LEU A 832 -9.36 -22.96 5.89
C LEU A 832 -10.52 -22.55 4.98
N SER A 833 -11.40 -21.67 5.46
CA SER A 833 -12.53 -21.11 4.70
C SER A 833 -12.06 -20.38 3.41
N ILE A 834 -10.97 -19.61 3.48
CA ILE A 834 -10.34 -18.97 2.30
C ILE A 834 -9.88 -20.00 1.27
N ILE A 835 -9.26 -21.11 1.70
CA ILE A 835 -8.80 -22.18 0.81
C ILE A 835 -10.00 -22.89 0.13
N GLN A 836 -11.09 -23.10 0.87
CA GLN A 836 -12.35 -23.63 0.32
C GLN A 836 -12.97 -22.68 -0.73
N THR A 837 -13.18 -21.40 -0.37
CA THR A 837 -13.75 -20.37 -1.25
C THR A 837 -12.93 -20.14 -2.54
N THR A 838 -11.61 -20.32 -2.48
CA THR A 838 -10.71 -20.10 -3.63
C THR A 838 -10.37 -21.34 -4.44
N GLY A 839 -10.75 -22.53 -3.97
CA GLY A 839 -10.68 -23.79 -4.71
C GLY A 839 -9.40 -24.60 -4.46
N MET A 840 -9.52 -25.69 -3.70
CA MET A 840 -8.40 -26.47 -3.14
C MET A 840 -7.38 -27.00 -4.17
N HIS A 841 -7.77 -27.23 -5.42
CA HIS A 841 -6.96 -27.98 -6.41
C HIS A 841 -6.20 -27.13 -7.44
N VAL A 842 -6.44 -25.82 -7.52
CA VAL A 842 -5.83 -24.97 -8.57
C VAL A 842 -5.36 -23.66 -7.95
N ASN A 843 -4.11 -23.60 -7.49
CA ASN A 843 -3.46 -22.41 -6.89
C ASN A 843 -4.37 -21.63 -5.92
N PRO A 844 -4.85 -22.25 -4.80
CA PRO A 844 -5.67 -21.56 -3.81
C PRO A 844 -4.92 -20.42 -3.12
N ILE A 845 -5.67 -19.51 -2.49
CA ILE A 845 -5.10 -18.49 -1.61
C ILE A 845 -4.69 -19.17 -0.29
N SER A 846 -3.39 -19.16 0.00
CA SER A 846 -2.75 -19.87 1.12
C SER A 846 -2.15 -18.88 2.12
N SER A 847 -2.91 -18.53 3.17
CA SER A 847 -2.52 -17.52 4.17
C SER A 847 -1.16 -17.75 4.82
N TYR A 848 -0.52 -16.67 5.29
CA TYR A 848 0.62 -16.73 6.18
C TYR A 848 0.33 -17.62 7.40
N VAL A 849 1.31 -18.43 7.75
CA VAL A 849 1.29 -19.32 8.92
C VAL A 849 2.41 -18.90 9.85
N GLU A 850 2.09 -18.57 11.10
CA GLU A 850 3.03 -17.98 12.04
C GLU A 850 4.08 -18.99 12.51
N PRO A 851 5.39 -18.62 12.54
CA PRO A 851 6.43 -19.46 13.08
C PRO A 851 6.19 -19.75 14.57
N PRO A 852 6.43 -20.99 15.04
CA PRO A 852 6.13 -21.38 16.40
C PRO A 852 7.08 -20.73 17.40
N GLY A 853 6.61 -20.53 18.63
CA GLY A 853 7.46 -20.14 19.75
C GLY A 853 8.12 -21.36 20.39
N ALA A 854 9.28 -21.18 21.02
CA ALA A 854 9.88 -22.20 21.88
C ALA A 854 10.85 -21.59 22.91
N ARG A 855 10.96 -22.22 24.08
CA ARG A 855 11.94 -21.88 25.13
C ARG A 855 12.65 -23.12 25.65
N VAL A 856 13.87 -22.94 26.17
CA VAL A 856 14.59 -23.98 26.91
C VAL A 856 14.11 -23.95 28.37
N ILE A 857 13.75 -25.10 28.93
CA ILE A 857 13.38 -25.24 30.35
C ILE A 857 14.66 -25.24 31.20
N PRO A 858 14.88 -24.25 32.09
CA PRO A 858 16.08 -24.18 32.91
C PRO A 858 16.21 -25.37 33.87
N GLY A 859 17.43 -25.83 34.13
CA GLY A 859 17.73 -26.86 35.13
C GLY A 859 17.40 -28.31 34.75
N HIS A 860 16.68 -28.56 33.64
CA HIS A 860 16.36 -29.93 33.22
C HIS A 860 17.60 -30.67 32.67
N PRO A 861 17.93 -31.90 33.15
CA PRO A 861 19.21 -32.56 32.85
C PRO A 861 19.46 -32.89 31.37
N ASN A 862 18.39 -32.92 30.56
CA ASN A 862 18.42 -33.18 29.11
C ASN A 862 17.91 -31.97 28.28
N ASN A 863 18.21 -30.74 28.72
CA ASN A 863 17.94 -29.48 27.98
C ASN A 863 16.57 -29.44 27.28
N LYS A 864 15.49 -29.69 28.04
CA LYS A 864 14.13 -29.76 27.45
C LYS A 864 13.76 -28.44 26.77
N VAL A 865 13.08 -28.55 25.64
CA VAL A 865 12.54 -27.43 24.88
C VAL A 865 11.02 -27.52 24.86
N GLU A 866 10.39 -26.54 25.48
CA GLU A 866 8.94 -26.32 25.44
C GLU A 866 8.60 -25.51 24.19
N VAL A 867 7.47 -25.80 23.55
CA VAL A 867 7.07 -25.21 22.27
C VAL A 867 5.65 -24.67 22.37
N SER A 868 5.44 -23.43 21.92
CA SER A 868 4.10 -22.85 21.78
C SER A 868 3.68 -22.86 20.32
N ASN A 869 2.46 -23.37 20.08
CA ASN A 869 1.77 -23.17 18.82
C ASN A 869 0.99 -21.83 18.89
N PRO A 870 1.26 -20.85 18.01
CA PRO A 870 0.43 -19.65 17.85
C PRO A 870 -0.85 -19.95 17.04
N GLU A 871 -0.89 -21.08 16.33
CA GLU A 871 -1.88 -21.38 15.29
C GLU A 871 -2.57 -22.71 15.60
N ASP A 872 -3.48 -22.74 16.58
CA ASP A 872 -4.00 -23.99 17.15
C ASP A 872 -4.80 -24.90 16.17
N GLY A 873 -5.16 -24.42 14.98
CA GLY A 873 -5.68 -25.25 13.89
C GLY A 873 -4.60 -26.06 13.14
N PHE A 874 -3.33 -25.72 13.32
CA PHE A 874 -2.17 -26.24 12.60
C PHE A 874 -1.33 -27.15 13.52
N LYS A 875 -0.44 -27.95 12.94
CA LYS A 875 0.52 -28.79 13.70
C LYS A 875 1.88 -28.10 13.78
N VAL A 876 2.56 -28.20 14.91
CA VAL A 876 3.98 -27.85 15.01
C VAL A 876 4.85 -29.10 14.83
N GLN A 877 5.88 -28.98 14.02
CA GLN A 877 6.93 -29.99 13.86
C GLN A 877 8.29 -29.44 14.26
N TYR A 878 9.19 -30.34 14.64
CA TYR A 878 10.58 -30.04 14.98
C TYR A 878 11.57 -30.98 14.30
N LYS A 879 12.84 -30.58 14.27
CA LYS A 879 13.99 -31.46 14.01
C LYS A 879 15.20 -31.00 14.83
N ILE A 880 16.07 -31.94 15.17
CA ILE A 880 17.26 -31.70 15.99
C ILE A 880 18.50 -31.75 15.09
N GLY A 881 19.40 -30.77 15.23
CA GLY A 881 20.69 -30.74 14.52
C GLY A 881 20.66 -30.21 13.08
N ALA A 882 21.41 -30.85 12.19
CA ALA A 882 21.70 -30.40 10.83
C ALA A 882 20.56 -30.65 9.83
N ALA A 883 20.68 -30.09 8.62
CA ALA A 883 19.77 -30.38 7.51
C ALA A 883 19.98 -31.83 7.02
N GLY A 884 19.08 -32.73 7.41
CA GLY A 884 19.13 -34.15 7.08
C GLY A 884 18.33 -35.02 8.07
N SER A 885 18.16 -34.57 9.32
CA SER A 885 17.21 -35.18 10.25
C SER A 885 15.76 -34.93 9.81
N GLY A 886 14.94 -36.00 9.85
CA GLY A 886 13.52 -35.93 9.52
C GLY A 886 12.72 -35.06 10.49
N TRP A 887 11.63 -34.47 10.00
CA TRP A 887 10.70 -33.72 10.84
C TRP A 887 9.83 -34.65 11.67
N GLN A 888 9.61 -34.29 12.93
CA GLN A 888 8.78 -35.00 13.89
C GLN A 888 7.68 -34.07 14.41
N ASP A 889 6.47 -34.58 14.61
CA ASP A 889 5.38 -33.82 15.26
C ASP A 889 5.75 -33.51 16.73
N VAL A 890 5.41 -32.32 17.20
CA VAL A 890 5.59 -31.94 18.62
C VAL A 890 4.49 -32.58 19.46
N VAL A 891 4.87 -33.48 20.37
CA VAL A 891 3.95 -34.21 21.27
C VAL A 891 4.38 -33.99 22.72
N GLY A 892 4.45 -32.72 23.13
CA GLY A 892 4.98 -32.27 24.43
C GLY A 892 6.41 -31.74 24.34
N ASP A 893 7.13 -31.73 25.47
CA ASP A 893 8.50 -31.22 25.56
C ASP A 893 9.47 -31.98 24.65
N ILE A 894 10.21 -31.26 23.82
CA ILE A 894 11.31 -31.83 23.02
C ILE A 894 12.51 -32.07 23.95
N ALA A 895 12.95 -33.33 24.07
CA ALA A 895 14.21 -33.65 24.73
C ALA A 895 15.38 -33.38 23.78
N VAL A 896 16.37 -32.56 24.20
CA VAL A 896 17.53 -32.23 23.36
C VAL A 896 18.77 -32.95 23.88
N PRO A 897 19.42 -33.82 23.08
CA PRO A 897 20.64 -34.50 23.48
C PRO A 897 21.77 -33.53 23.85
N LYS A 898 22.54 -33.87 24.89
CA LYS A 898 23.72 -33.09 25.31
C LYS A 898 24.70 -32.95 24.15
N GLY A 899 25.21 -31.74 23.94
CA GLY A 899 26.09 -31.40 22.83
C GLY A 899 25.38 -30.81 21.60
N ILE A 900 24.06 -30.94 21.47
CA ILE A 900 23.32 -30.29 20.38
C ILE A 900 23.05 -28.81 20.74
N SER A 901 23.43 -27.91 19.83
CA SER A 901 23.21 -26.47 19.94
C SER A 901 21.85 -25.98 19.43
N ASP A 902 21.16 -26.76 18.59
CA ASP A 902 20.08 -26.26 17.72
C ASP A 902 18.89 -27.22 17.57
N VAL A 903 17.70 -26.66 17.71
CA VAL A 903 16.42 -27.26 17.32
C VAL A 903 15.78 -26.36 16.26
N TRP A 904 15.29 -26.93 15.16
CA TRP A 904 14.49 -26.19 14.17
C TRP A 904 13.02 -26.56 14.35
N LEU A 905 12.14 -25.59 14.10
CA LEU A 905 10.70 -25.73 14.29
C LEU A 905 9.95 -25.26 13.03
N ARG A 906 8.72 -25.72 12.79
CA ARG A 906 7.80 -25.17 11.78
C ARG A 906 6.34 -25.44 12.12
N THR A 907 5.46 -24.57 11.66
CA THR A 907 3.99 -24.73 11.75
C THR A 907 3.47 -25.21 10.39
N ILE A 908 2.93 -26.43 10.30
CA ILE A 908 2.40 -27.04 9.06
C ILE A 908 0.86 -27.13 9.10
N THR A 909 0.23 -27.08 7.93
CA THR A 909 -1.22 -27.26 7.83
C THR A 909 -1.61 -28.74 7.96
N GLN A 910 -2.84 -29.04 8.38
CA GLN A 910 -3.35 -30.41 8.38
C GLN A 910 -3.72 -30.93 6.98
N ILE A 911 -3.72 -30.06 5.94
CA ILE A 911 -4.01 -30.43 4.56
C ILE A 911 -2.71 -30.93 3.90
N PRO A 912 -2.64 -32.20 3.41
CA PRO A 912 -1.38 -32.85 3.01
C PRO A 912 -0.54 -32.19 1.89
N PHE A 913 -1.10 -31.21 1.18
CA PHE A 913 -0.46 -30.54 0.04
C PHE A 913 0.30 -29.25 0.43
N PHE A 914 0.09 -28.72 1.65
CA PHE A 914 0.68 -27.43 2.06
C PHE A 914 1.78 -27.62 3.11
N TRP A 915 2.95 -28.05 2.63
CA TRP A 915 4.17 -28.10 3.43
C TRP A 915 4.81 -26.71 3.51
N THR A 916 4.82 -26.14 4.72
CA THR A 916 5.64 -24.96 5.01
C THR A 916 7.09 -25.39 5.18
N GLU A 917 8.00 -24.59 4.63
CA GLU A 917 9.40 -24.63 5.07
C GLU A 917 9.56 -23.75 6.31
N PRO A 918 10.49 -24.07 7.22
CA PRO A 918 10.81 -23.18 8.33
C PRO A 918 11.32 -21.83 7.81
N THR A 919 10.90 -20.73 8.43
CA THR A 919 11.68 -19.50 8.30
C THR A 919 13.06 -19.69 8.96
N PRO A 920 14.13 -19.03 8.49
CA PRO A 920 15.46 -19.14 9.12
C PRO A 920 15.46 -18.79 10.62
N ARG A 921 14.49 -18.00 11.08
CA ARG A 921 14.30 -17.58 12.49
C ARG A 921 13.35 -18.48 13.29
N ALA A 922 12.99 -19.65 12.76
CA ALA A 922 12.38 -20.75 13.52
C ALA A 922 13.42 -21.73 14.12
N ARG A 923 14.71 -21.33 14.12
CA ARG A 923 15.84 -22.07 14.71
C ARG A 923 16.09 -21.64 16.16
N LEU A 924 15.69 -22.47 17.11
CA LEU A 924 15.98 -22.29 18.52
C LEU A 924 17.43 -22.69 18.84
N ARG A 925 18.25 -21.74 19.29
CA ARG A 925 19.59 -22.02 19.81
C ARG A 925 19.54 -22.32 21.30
N VAL A 926 19.83 -23.56 21.67
CA VAL A 926 19.67 -24.10 23.03
C VAL A 926 20.74 -23.58 24.00
N ILE A 927 21.93 -23.26 23.49
CA ILE A 927 23.10 -22.90 24.30
C ILE A 927 23.39 -21.37 24.31
N SER A 928 22.86 -20.59 23.36
CA SER A 928 23.44 -19.28 23.01
C SER A 928 22.61 -18.01 23.29
N SER A 929 21.45 -18.07 23.95
CA SER A 929 20.57 -16.89 24.16
C SER A 929 21.29 -15.74 24.91
N ASN A 930 21.86 -16.04 26.07
CA ASN A 930 22.62 -15.07 26.88
C ASN A 930 23.94 -14.64 26.23
N ALA A 931 24.46 -15.39 25.25
CA ALA A 931 25.61 -14.95 24.45
C ALA A 931 25.18 -13.92 23.39
N MET A 932 24.06 -14.19 22.68
CA MET A 932 23.51 -13.31 21.65
C MET A 932 23.11 -11.93 22.21
N ARG A 933 22.44 -11.87 23.36
CA ARG A 933 22.08 -10.60 24.03
C ARG A 933 23.32 -9.75 24.34
N ARG A 934 24.36 -10.35 24.93
CA ARG A 934 25.64 -9.67 25.23
C ARG A 934 26.40 -9.27 23.97
N GLN A 935 26.34 -10.06 22.91
CA GLN A 935 26.92 -9.72 21.61
C GLN A 935 26.22 -8.50 20.97
N ILE A 936 24.88 -8.47 20.97
CA ILE A 936 24.11 -7.33 20.46
C ILE A 936 24.51 -6.05 21.20
N GLY A 937 24.58 -6.08 22.54
CA GLY A 937 24.96 -4.92 23.32
C GLY A 937 26.41 -4.45 23.07
N ALA A 938 27.36 -5.39 22.98
CA ALA A 938 28.74 -5.09 22.62
C ALA A 938 28.90 -4.54 21.18
N GLN A 939 28.00 -4.88 20.25
CA GLN A 939 27.98 -4.31 18.91
C GLN A 939 27.38 -2.89 18.90
N ILE A 940 26.39 -2.61 19.74
CA ILE A 940 25.73 -1.29 19.84
C ILE A 940 26.70 -0.23 20.38
N ILE A 941 27.43 -0.52 21.47
CA ILE A 941 28.47 0.38 22.03
C ILE A 941 29.52 0.74 20.96
N ARG A 942 29.88 -0.22 20.10
CA ARG A 942 30.82 0.01 18.99
C ARG A 942 30.21 0.87 17.89
N ALA A 943 28.95 0.65 17.53
CA ALA A 943 28.23 1.45 16.53
C ALA A 943 28.08 2.92 16.95
N GLU A 944 27.78 3.18 18.23
CA GLU A 944 27.80 4.52 18.81
C GLU A 944 29.20 5.15 18.69
N SER A 945 30.25 4.43 19.10
CA SER A 945 31.63 4.94 19.07
C SER A 945 32.18 5.25 17.66
N SER A 946 31.56 4.69 16.61
CA SER A 946 31.93 4.98 15.21
C SER A 946 31.26 6.22 14.62
N MET A 947 30.28 6.83 15.30
CA MET A 947 29.63 8.05 14.78
C MET A 947 30.43 9.31 15.15
N ASN A 948 31.05 9.91 14.13
CA ASN A 948 31.98 11.03 14.29
C ASN A 948 31.27 12.31 14.82
N PRO A 949 31.66 12.87 15.98
CA PRO A 949 30.97 14.02 16.59
C PRO A 949 31.04 15.35 15.82
N GLY A 950 31.87 15.48 14.79
CA GLY A 950 32.20 16.77 14.17
C GLY A 950 31.12 17.42 13.30
N ASN A 951 30.20 16.66 12.70
CA ASN A 951 29.24 17.18 11.71
C ASN A 951 27.88 17.53 12.33
N ILE A 952 27.87 18.52 13.23
CA ILE A 952 26.64 19.06 13.86
C ILE A 952 26.28 20.42 13.24
N TYR A 953 25.74 20.40 12.02
CA TYR A 953 25.06 21.55 11.41
C TYR A 953 23.66 21.14 10.95
N ASN A 954 22.65 21.89 11.41
CA ASN A 954 21.23 21.80 11.03
C ASN A 954 20.58 20.40 11.03
N VAL A 955 20.59 19.69 12.17
CA VAL A 955 19.72 18.51 12.39
C VAL A 955 18.99 18.60 13.74
N SER A 956 17.90 19.37 13.78
CA SER A 956 17.09 19.64 14.97
C SER A 956 15.89 18.70 15.18
N THR A 957 15.62 17.79 14.25
CA THR A 957 14.32 17.10 14.09
C THR A 957 14.30 15.62 14.47
N TYR A 958 15.40 15.07 15.01
CA TYR A 958 15.43 13.70 15.52
C TYR A 958 16.06 13.66 16.91
N LEU A 959 15.23 13.93 17.92
CA LEU A 959 15.54 13.56 19.31
C LEU A 959 15.61 12.02 19.39
N PRO A 960 16.59 11.43 20.09
CA PRO A 960 16.53 10.01 20.39
C PRO A 960 15.27 9.73 21.24
N PRO A 961 14.55 8.62 21.00
CA PRO A 961 13.37 8.30 21.80
C PRO A 961 13.77 8.19 23.28
N VAL A 962 13.06 8.95 24.12
CA VAL A 962 13.20 8.93 25.58
C VAL A 962 13.02 7.49 26.08
N PRO A 963 13.77 7.02 27.09
CA PRO A 963 13.59 5.69 27.66
C PRO A 963 12.11 5.42 27.98
N LEU A 964 11.54 4.41 27.33
CA LEU A 964 10.09 4.16 27.31
C LEU A 964 9.58 3.79 28.71
N GLN A 965 9.04 4.77 29.44
CA GLN A 965 8.42 4.52 30.76
C GLN A 965 7.08 3.78 30.66
N SER A 966 6.42 3.85 29.50
CA SER A 966 5.25 3.05 29.13
C SER A 966 5.54 2.24 27.85
N PHE A 967 6.00 1.00 28.01
CA PHE A 967 6.11 0.06 26.89
C PHE A 967 4.73 -0.37 26.40
N ASP A 968 4.54 -0.33 25.09
CA ASP A 968 3.32 -0.82 24.44
C ASP A 968 3.18 -2.35 24.58
N PRO A 969 2.06 -2.89 25.10
CA PRO A 969 1.76 -4.32 25.08
C PRO A 969 1.62 -4.93 23.68
N ALA A 970 1.59 -4.14 22.60
CA ALA A 970 1.69 -4.64 21.22
C ALA A 970 3.13 -4.75 20.69
N ASP A 971 4.15 -4.32 21.44
CA ASP A 971 5.55 -4.59 21.07
C ASP A 971 5.93 -6.02 21.47
N ASP A 972 6.05 -6.90 20.46
CA ASP A 972 6.39 -8.34 20.51
C ASP A 972 7.78 -8.67 21.16
N ARG A 973 8.34 -7.76 21.97
CA ARG A 973 9.65 -7.86 22.64
C ARG A 973 9.67 -7.32 24.09
N ARG A 974 8.52 -7.09 24.72
CA ARG A 974 8.42 -6.50 26.08
C ARG A 974 9.43 -7.05 27.12
N PRO A 975 9.78 -8.35 27.18
CA PRO A 975 10.80 -8.85 28.11
C PRO A 975 12.25 -8.48 27.73
N ASP A 976 12.56 -8.49 26.44
CA ASP A 976 13.94 -8.41 25.94
C ASP A 976 14.42 -6.98 25.68
N LEU A 977 13.52 -6.05 25.33
CA LEU A 977 13.87 -4.63 25.29
C LEU A 977 14.33 -4.13 26.67
N ALA A 978 13.67 -4.56 27.75
CA ALA A 978 14.07 -4.25 29.11
C ALA A 978 15.42 -4.90 29.46
N ALA A 979 15.66 -6.16 29.07
CA ALA A 979 16.94 -6.85 29.32
C ALA A 979 18.12 -6.25 28.52
N ILE A 980 17.88 -5.80 27.29
CA ILE A 980 18.89 -5.12 26.47
C ILE A 980 19.15 -3.72 27.03
N ALA A 981 18.12 -2.94 27.37
CA ALA A 981 18.28 -1.65 28.03
C ALA A 981 19.01 -1.77 29.40
N ALA A 982 18.78 -2.84 30.17
CA ALA A 982 19.53 -3.10 31.40
C ALA A 982 21.02 -3.42 31.16
N ALA A 983 21.38 -3.93 29.97
CA ALA A 983 22.77 -4.08 29.53
C ALA A 983 23.38 -2.76 28.99
N HIS A 984 22.56 -1.73 28.80
CA HIS A 984 22.94 -0.37 28.38
C HIS A 984 22.44 0.67 29.40
N PRO A 985 23.01 0.71 30.63
CA PRO A 985 22.73 1.82 31.54
C PRO A 985 23.03 3.14 30.80
N PRO A 986 22.09 4.10 30.74
CA PRO A 986 22.25 5.28 29.91
C PRO A 986 23.50 6.04 30.33
N THR A 987 24.35 6.37 29.36
CA THR A 987 25.61 7.09 29.59
C THR A 987 25.32 8.38 30.33
N VAL A 988 25.59 8.38 31.64
CA VAL A 988 25.36 9.55 32.49
C VAL A 988 26.28 10.65 31.99
N ILE A 989 25.70 11.61 31.27
CA ILE A 989 26.33 12.90 31.02
C ILE A 989 26.60 13.47 32.41
N ARG A 990 27.85 13.34 32.87
CA ARG A 990 28.31 14.03 34.08
C ARG A 990 28.00 15.50 33.85
N ARG A 991 27.00 16.03 34.56
CA ARG A 991 26.80 17.47 34.66
C ARG A 991 28.14 18.02 35.13
N VAL A 992 28.84 18.74 34.25
CA VAL A 992 29.99 19.56 34.66
C VAL A 992 29.44 20.48 35.76
N PRO A 993 30.01 20.46 36.98
CA PRO A 993 29.52 21.30 38.06
C PRO A 993 29.49 22.75 37.58
N ALA A 994 28.40 23.47 37.86
CA ALA A 994 28.33 24.89 37.52
C ALA A 994 29.56 25.60 38.14
N PRO A 995 30.25 26.47 37.38
CA PRO A 995 31.50 27.06 37.85
C PRO A 995 31.26 27.88 39.12
N VAL A 996 31.79 27.40 40.24
CA VAL A 996 31.64 28.04 41.55
C VAL A 996 32.41 29.35 41.53
N VAL A 997 31.68 30.46 41.46
CA VAL A 997 32.24 31.81 41.61
C VAL A 997 32.97 31.90 42.94
N ARG A 998 34.25 32.27 42.89
CA ARG A 998 35.05 32.66 44.07
C ARG A 998 35.58 34.09 43.91
N PRO A 999 35.79 34.84 45.00
CA PRO A 999 36.17 36.25 44.94
C PRO A 999 37.61 36.47 44.44
N PRO A 1000 37.97 37.69 44.00
CA PRO A 1000 39.27 37.98 43.43
C PRO A 1000 40.39 38.07 44.48
N PHE A 1001 41.60 37.65 44.10
CA PHE A 1001 42.85 38.07 44.73
C PHE A 1001 43.87 38.48 43.67
N LEU A 1002 44.44 39.66 43.88
CA LEU A 1002 45.65 40.22 43.23
C LEU A 1002 46.81 40.16 44.25
N PRO A 1003 48.06 40.57 43.93
CA PRO A 1003 48.71 40.77 42.61
C PRO A 1003 50.09 40.07 42.51
N PHE A 1004 50.76 40.07 41.33
CA PHE A 1004 52.03 40.78 41.05
C PHE A 1004 52.93 40.22 39.90
N ARG A 1005 53.47 41.16 39.11
CA ARG A 1005 54.77 41.22 38.37
C ARG A 1005 55.31 39.99 37.58
N GLY A 1006 55.62 40.23 36.30
CA GLY A 1006 56.54 39.41 35.47
C GLY A 1006 56.80 40.05 34.10
N MET A 1007 57.95 40.69 33.91
CA MET A 1007 58.28 41.59 32.78
C MET A 1007 58.31 40.95 31.37
N GLY A 1008 57.70 41.65 30.40
CA GLY A 1008 58.37 42.16 29.18
C GLY A 1008 58.77 41.22 28.04
N LEU A 1009 58.20 41.44 26.84
CA LEU A 1009 58.86 42.19 25.74
C LEU A 1009 57.95 42.37 24.51
N GLN A 1010 58.24 43.39 23.71
CA GLN A 1010 57.68 43.77 22.40
C GLN A 1010 58.89 44.03 21.44
N PRO A 1011 58.75 44.35 20.11
CA PRO A 1011 57.58 44.87 19.39
C PRO A 1011 57.27 44.21 18.02
N GLY A 1012 56.21 44.70 17.33
CA GLY A 1012 55.86 44.32 15.95
C GLY A 1012 54.61 45.03 15.40
N VAL A 1013 54.76 46.28 14.94
CA VAL A 1013 53.74 47.20 14.38
C VAL A 1013 54.46 48.25 13.50
N PRO A 1014 53.82 49.09 12.64
CA PRO A 1014 52.38 49.36 12.47
C PRO A 1014 51.84 49.33 11.00
N GLY A 1015 50.53 49.61 10.82
CA GLY A 1015 49.89 49.79 9.50
C GLY A 1015 48.47 50.38 9.57
N VAL A 1016 48.36 51.70 9.65
CA VAL A 1016 47.13 52.54 9.76
C VAL A 1016 47.40 53.79 8.87
N PRO A 1017 46.45 54.57 8.26
CA PRO A 1017 45.15 54.94 8.86
C PRO A 1017 43.96 55.44 7.97
N ARG A 1018 42.87 55.86 8.67
CA ARG A 1018 41.97 57.04 8.42
C ARG A 1018 40.79 57.03 7.41
N LEU A 1019 39.59 57.12 8.00
CA LEU A 1019 38.45 58.03 7.68
C LEU A 1019 38.85 59.52 7.88
N PRO A 1020 38.07 60.61 7.54
CA PRO A 1020 36.59 60.71 7.51
C PRO A 1020 35.91 61.74 6.54
N GLY A 1021 34.58 61.89 6.64
CA GLY A 1021 33.80 63.11 6.25
C GLY A 1021 33.11 63.10 4.87
N GLN A 1022 32.04 63.88 4.61
CA GLN A 1022 31.23 64.71 5.52
C GLN A 1022 29.81 65.04 4.95
N THR A 1023 28.79 65.01 5.83
CA THR A 1023 27.47 65.72 5.86
C THR A 1023 26.80 66.37 4.62
N SER A 1024 25.47 66.18 4.52
CA SER A 1024 24.46 67.23 4.23
C SER A 1024 23.09 66.83 4.82
N ALA A 1025 22.11 67.75 4.94
CA ALA A 1025 20.94 67.62 5.84
C ALA A 1025 19.63 68.21 5.28
N VAL A 1026 18.52 68.10 6.03
CA VAL A 1026 17.40 69.09 6.23
C VAL A 1026 16.00 68.43 6.43
N GLY A 1027 15.29 68.83 7.50
CA GLY A 1027 13.81 68.86 7.63
C GLY A 1027 13.04 67.56 7.95
N GLN A 1028 11.80 67.61 8.47
CA GLN A 1028 11.18 68.61 9.36
C GLN A 1028 9.97 68.03 10.16
N GLN A 1029 9.57 68.73 11.23
CA GLN A 1029 8.42 68.57 12.18
C GLN A 1029 7.09 68.07 11.57
N THR A 1030 6.13 67.41 12.27
CA THR A 1030 5.47 67.65 13.60
C THR A 1030 5.01 66.30 14.24
N GLY A 1031 4.45 66.14 15.46
CA GLY A 1031 3.86 67.01 16.51
C GLY A 1031 2.35 66.70 16.69
N GLN A 1032 1.71 66.53 17.87
CA GLN A 1032 2.08 66.69 19.30
C GLN A 1032 1.19 65.80 20.23
N GLN A 1033 1.75 65.35 21.39
CA GLN A 1033 1.31 65.50 22.82
C GLN A 1033 -0.18 65.20 23.25
N ALA A 1034 -0.54 64.92 24.52
CA ALA A 1034 0.13 65.07 25.82
C ALA A 1034 -0.29 64.01 26.90
N LEU A 1035 0.34 64.08 28.09
CA LEU A 1035 0.02 63.41 29.38
C LEU A 1035 -0.69 64.43 30.33
N PRO A 1036 -0.99 64.19 31.65
CA PRO A 1036 -1.03 62.97 32.50
C PRO A 1036 -2.38 62.81 33.27
N GLY A 1037 -2.49 61.89 34.26
CA GLY A 1037 -3.65 61.82 35.18
C GLY A 1037 -3.57 60.74 36.29
N GLN A 1038 -4.34 60.89 37.39
CA GLN A 1038 -4.35 60.00 38.58
C GLN A 1038 -5.76 60.00 39.26
N GLN A 1039 -6.07 58.98 40.09
CA GLN A 1039 -7.23 58.90 41.04
C GLN A 1039 -8.64 58.69 40.39
N THR A 1040 -9.71 58.16 41.03
CA THR A 1040 -9.99 57.45 42.32
C THR A 1040 -11.37 56.75 42.30
N GLY A 1041 -11.69 55.89 43.31
CA GLY A 1041 -13.06 55.45 43.70
C GLY A 1041 -13.57 54.16 43.02
N GLN A 1042 -13.95 53.05 43.66
CA GLN A 1042 -14.80 52.73 44.84
C GLN A 1042 -16.32 52.67 44.58
N ASN A 1043 -16.92 51.46 44.67
CA ASN A 1043 -17.78 51.15 45.84
C ASN A 1043 -18.20 49.66 46.02
N ALA A 1044 -18.46 49.35 47.29
CA ALA A 1044 -19.20 48.28 48.00
C ALA A 1044 -20.28 47.42 47.27
N ALA A 1045 -20.75 46.26 47.81
CA ALA A 1045 -20.25 45.35 48.87
C ALA A 1045 -21.12 44.07 49.05
N THR A 1046 -20.56 43.04 49.72
CA THR A 1046 -21.17 42.03 50.64
C THR A 1046 -22.46 41.23 50.31
N GLY A 1047 -22.40 39.90 50.51
CA GLY A 1047 -23.55 38.98 50.72
C GLY A 1047 -23.08 37.56 51.09
N LEU A 1048 -23.77 36.81 51.97
CA LEU A 1048 -23.27 35.57 52.60
C LEU A 1048 -24.35 34.48 52.87
N THR A 1049 -23.89 33.22 53.00
CA THR A 1049 -24.49 32.06 53.73
C THR A 1049 -25.78 31.34 53.24
N GLY A 1050 -25.91 30.05 53.63
CA GLY A 1050 -27.09 29.16 53.47
C GLY A 1050 -27.02 28.22 52.23
N GLN A 1051 -26.85 26.88 52.25
CA GLN A 1051 -26.97 25.74 53.18
C GLN A 1051 -28.22 24.85 52.99
N GLN A 1052 -27.97 23.61 52.49
CA GLN A 1052 -28.71 22.33 52.66
C GLN A 1052 -30.07 22.03 51.98
N VAL A 1053 -30.17 20.76 51.49
CA VAL A 1053 -31.37 19.91 51.22
C VAL A 1053 -32.33 20.39 50.11
N GLY A 1054 -32.89 19.54 49.22
CA GLY A 1054 -32.69 18.11 48.92
C GLY A 1054 -33.79 17.56 47.97
N GLN A 1055 -33.82 16.23 47.78
CA GLN A 1055 -34.89 15.41 47.15
C GLN A 1055 -35.18 15.47 45.62
N GLN A 1056 -35.47 14.29 45.06
CA GLN A 1056 -36.28 14.02 43.85
C GLN A 1056 -37.76 13.73 44.31
N PRO A 1057 -38.77 13.34 43.49
CA PRO A 1057 -38.85 13.12 42.02
C PRO A 1057 -40.14 13.66 41.34
N ALA A 1058 -40.39 13.25 40.08
CA ALA A 1058 -41.73 13.13 39.44
C ALA A 1058 -42.56 14.43 39.18
N ALA A 1059 -43.69 14.44 38.46
CA ALA A 1059 -44.07 13.77 37.18
C ALA A 1059 -45.36 14.42 36.59
N ALA A 1060 -45.69 14.05 35.34
CA ALA A 1060 -47.04 13.98 34.74
C ALA A 1060 -47.84 15.26 34.35
N ALA A 1061 -48.19 15.28 33.04
CA ALA A 1061 -49.52 15.49 32.45
C ALA A 1061 -50.19 16.89 32.38
N GLY A 1062 -50.86 17.11 31.23
CA GLY A 1062 -51.86 18.15 30.97
C GLY A 1062 -52.45 17.98 29.55
N GLN A 1063 -53.76 17.66 29.45
CA GLN A 1063 -54.46 17.42 28.17
C GLN A 1063 -55.66 18.37 27.99
N ALA A 1064 -55.92 18.78 26.74
CA ALA A 1064 -57.22 19.15 26.18
C ALA A 1064 -57.13 18.89 24.65
N THR A 1065 -58.01 18.20 23.90
CA THR A 1065 -59.49 18.27 23.72
C THR A 1065 -59.98 19.62 23.20
N GLN A 1066 -60.86 19.77 22.19
CA GLN A 1066 -61.54 18.87 21.21
C GLN A 1066 -62.17 19.80 20.11
N GLN A 1067 -62.74 19.43 18.95
CA GLN A 1067 -63.06 18.18 18.21
C GLN A 1067 -63.17 18.52 16.68
N GLY A 1068 -63.58 17.61 15.78
CA GLY A 1068 -64.06 18.00 14.43
C GLY A 1068 -64.00 16.95 13.28
N LEU A 1069 -65.13 16.33 12.96
CA LEU A 1069 -65.44 15.49 11.77
C LEU A 1069 -66.95 15.67 11.46
N PRO A 1070 -67.53 15.42 10.24
CA PRO A 1070 -67.27 14.27 9.35
C PRO A 1070 -67.39 14.51 7.81
N GLY A 1071 -67.34 13.45 6.99
CA GLY A 1071 -67.70 13.46 5.55
C GLY A 1071 -67.35 12.15 4.79
N ARG A 1072 -68.11 11.75 3.76
CA ARG A 1072 -67.93 10.48 3.01
C ARG A 1072 -68.50 10.53 1.57
N ALA A 1073 -67.97 9.70 0.66
CA ALA A 1073 -68.36 9.52 -0.78
C ALA A 1073 -68.05 10.72 -1.72
N GLY A 1074 -67.99 10.60 -3.06
CA GLY A 1074 -67.98 9.43 -3.96
C GLY A 1074 -68.63 9.70 -5.36
N VAL A 1075 -68.33 8.85 -6.37
CA VAL A 1075 -68.96 8.77 -7.75
C VAL A 1075 -68.27 9.57 -8.90
N VAL A 1076 -68.36 9.03 -10.13
CA VAL A 1076 -67.59 9.29 -11.39
C VAL A 1076 -68.45 8.83 -12.59
N PRO A 1077 -68.66 9.57 -13.74
CA PRO A 1077 -67.79 9.43 -14.95
C PRO A 1077 -67.81 10.55 -16.05
N GLY A 1078 -66.95 10.40 -17.09
CA GLY A 1078 -67.12 10.92 -18.47
C GLY A 1078 -66.34 12.19 -18.87
N ALA A 1079 -65.98 12.45 -20.16
CA ALA A 1079 -65.96 11.63 -21.39
C ALA A 1079 -65.07 12.29 -22.51
N MET A 1080 -64.81 11.59 -23.63
CA MET A 1080 -64.25 12.12 -24.91
C MET A 1080 -65.38 12.70 -25.83
N PRO A 1081 -65.21 13.23 -27.09
CA PRO A 1081 -64.03 13.29 -28.01
C PRO A 1081 -63.83 14.57 -28.90
N GLY A 1082 -62.80 14.58 -29.78
CA GLY A 1082 -62.67 15.41 -31.03
C GLY A 1082 -62.16 16.86 -30.89
N THR A 1083 -61.66 17.59 -31.91
CA THR A 1083 -61.25 17.25 -33.31
C THR A 1083 -60.35 18.38 -33.93
N MET A 1084 -59.73 18.15 -35.11
CA MET A 1084 -58.94 19.09 -35.98
C MET A 1084 -59.79 20.23 -36.64
N PRO A 1085 -59.29 21.27 -37.39
CA PRO A 1085 -58.14 21.29 -38.34
C PRO A 1085 -57.37 22.63 -38.68
N GLY A 1086 -56.37 22.54 -39.61
CA GLY A 1086 -55.96 23.60 -40.59
C GLY A 1086 -54.83 24.59 -40.20
N ALA A 1087 -53.97 25.12 -41.10
CA ALA A 1087 -53.77 24.92 -42.55
C ALA A 1087 -52.31 25.27 -43.03
N MET A 1088 -52.05 25.22 -44.36
CA MET A 1088 -50.75 25.24 -45.10
C MET A 1088 -50.37 26.63 -45.72
N PRO A 1089 -49.28 26.82 -46.53
CA PRO A 1089 -48.23 25.92 -47.09
C PRO A 1089 -46.79 26.28 -46.61
N GLY A 1090 -45.64 25.87 -47.18
CA GLY A 1090 -45.22 25.07 -48.36
C GLY A 1090 -43.68 24.78 -48.27
N MET A 1091 -42.92 24.30 -49.27
CA MET A 1091 -43.15 23.83 -50.67
C MET A 1091 -41.98 22.89 -51.10
N VAL A 1092 -41.87 22.46 -52.38
CA VAL A 1092 -40.95 21.42 -52.93
C VAL A 1092 -40.68 21.64 -54.45
N PRO A 1093 -39.74 20.98 -55.20
CA PRO A 1093 -39.26 19.57 -55.12
C PRO A 1093 -37.76 19.29 -55.50
N GLY A 1094 -37.37 18.00 -55.69
CA GLY A 1094 -36.23 17.62 -56.57
C GLY A 1094 -35.46 16.29 -56.31
N GLY A 1095 -35.94 15.11 -56.76
CA GLY A 1095 -35.12 13.87 -56.89
C GLY A 1095 -35.72 12.55 -56.32
N TRP A 1096 -35.63 11.44 -57.07
CA TRP A 1096 -36.21 10.07 -56.86
C TRP A 1096 -35.26 9.00 -57.49
N PRO A 1097 -35.42 7.63 -57.43
CA PRO A 1097 -36.55 6.81 -56.91
C PRO A 1097 -36.23 5.50 -56.09
N SER A 1098 -37.25 5.00 -55.36
CA SER A 1098 -37.79 3.60 -55.24
C SER A 1098 -37.06 2.33 -54.68
N TRP A 1099 -37.62 1.80 -53.56
CA TRP A 1099 -38.38 0.51 -53.40
C TRP A 1099 -37.83 -0.78 -52.68
N GLN A 1100 -38.74 -1.38 -51.86
CA GLN A 1100 -38.86 -2.77 -51.30
C GLN A 1100 -37.72 -3.38 -50.44
N GLY A 1101 -37.92 -4.15 -49.34
CA GLY A 1101 -39.11 -4.49 -48.52
C GLY A 1101 -39.19 -5.98 -48.11
N PHE A 1102 -39.26 -6.33 -46.79
CA PHE A 1102 -39.95 -7.51 -46.16
C PHE A 1102 -39.54 -7.74 -44.66
N ASN A 1103 -40.27 -8.64 -43.96
CA ASN A 1103 -40.23 -9.00 -42.52
C ASN A 1103 -41.04 -10.34 -42.34
N PRO A 1104 -41.07 -11.14 -41.23
CA PRO A 1104 -40.19 -11.36 -40.07
C PRO A 1104 -39.84 -12.88 -39.79
N MET A 1105 -39.31 -13.17 -38.57
CA MET A 1105 -39.56 -14.38 -37.70
C MET A 1105 -38.76 -15.72 -37.76
N MET A 1106 -38.51 -16.21 -36.51
CA MET A 1106 -38.51 -17.61 -35.97
C MET A 1106 -37.28 -18.58 -36.00
N ALA A 1107 -36.70 -18.75 -34.80
CA ALA A 1107 -36.73 -19.98 -33.95
C ALA A 1107 -35.67 -21.14 -34.05
N ARG A 1108 -35.00 -21.34 -32.90
CA ARG A 1108 -34.63 -22.61 -32.18
C ARG A 1108 -33.77 -23.71 -32.86
N GLY A 1109 -32.75 -24.18 -32.11
CA GLY A 1109 -31.99 -25.42 -32.34
C GLY A 1109 -30.50 -25.24 -32.00
N ALA A 1110 -29.97 -25.37 -30.78
CA ALA A 1110 -30.07 -26.39 -29.71
C ALA A 1110 -29.03 -27.54 -29.81
N SER A 1111 -28.48 -27.90 -28.65
CA SER A 1111 -27.63 -29.07 -28.32
C SER A 1111 -26.13 -29.10 -28.72
N GLN A 1112 -25.29 -29.16 -27.68
CA GLN A 1112 -24.24 -30.15 -27.38
C GLN A 1112 -23.11 -30.47 -28.40
N GLY A 1113 -21.88 -30.59 -27.89
CA GLY A 1113 -20.76 -31.23 -28.59
C GLY A 1113 -19.41 -31.00 -27.90
N ALA A 1114 -19.01 -31.89 -27.00
CA ALA A 1114 -17.70 -31.84 -26.32
C ALA A 1114 -16.56 -32.36 -27.22
N GLY A 1115 -15.29 -32.06 -26.90
CA GLY A 1115 -14.18 -32.88 -27.40
C GLY A 1115 -12.78 -32.27 -27.47
N LEU A 1116 -12.05 -32.36 -26.34
CA LEU A 1116 -10.64 -32.77 -26.24
C LEU A 1116 -9.66 -32.53 -27.43
N ALA A 1117 -8.65 -31.70 -27.15
CA ALA A 1117 -7.20 -31.99 -27.23
C ALA A 1117 -6.64 -32.97 -28.31
N GLY A 1118 -5.64 -32.50 -29.08
CA GLY A 1118 -4.79 -33.36 -29.93
C GLY A 1118 -3.54 -32.63 -30.43
N GLN A 1119 -2.36 -33.08 -29.99
CA GLN A 1119 -1.03 -32.50 -30.27
C GLN A 1119 -0.53 -32.73 -31.72
N ALA A 1120 0.68 -32.20 -31.99
CA ALA A 1120 1.67 -32.68 -32.97
C ALA A 1120 1.67 -32.11 -34.41
N ALA A 1121 2.30 -30.93 -34.52
CA ALA A 1121 3.46 -30.67 -35.38
C ALA A 1121 3.54 -31.26 -36.81
N ALA A 1122 3.52 -30.35 -37.80
CA ALA A 1122 4.47 -30.37 -38.92
C ALA A 1122 4.81 -28.95 -39.40
N ARG A 1123 6.06 -28.75 -39.82
CA ARG A 1123 6.60 -27.64 -40.64
C ARG A 1123 6.86 -28.22 -42.06
N PRO A 1124 7.22 -27.42 -43.09
CA PRO A 1124 7.14 -25.96 -43.29
C PRO A 1124 6.48 -25.59 -44.66
N VAL A 1125 6.73 -24.36 -45.15
CA VAL A 1125 6.97 -23.92 -46.56
C VAL A 1125 6.16 -22.68 -47.01
N THR A 1126 6.84 -21.52 -46.88
CA THR A 1126 6.85 -20.29 -47.72
C THR A 1126 5.59 -19.57 -48.22
N ALA A 1127 5.72 -18.23 -48.16
CA ALA A 1127 5.14 -17.19 -49.04
C ALA A 1127 3.65 -16.83 -48.84
N GLY A 1128 3.41 -15.52 -48.67
CA GLY A 1128 2.17 -14.88 -48.26
C GLY A 1128 2.50 -13.65 -47.43
#